data_AF-A0A8T5J6S4-F1
#
_entry.id   AF-A0A8T5J6S4-F1
#
_cell.length_a   1.000
_cell.length_b   1.000
_cell.length_c   1.000
_cell.angle_alpha   90.00
_cell.angle_beta   90.00
_cell.angle_gamma   90.00
#
_symmetry.space_group_name_H-M   'P 1'
#
loop_
_entity.id
_entity.type
_entity.pdbx_description
1 polymer ?
#
loop_
_entity_poly.entity_id
_entity_poly.type
_entity_poly.pdbx_seq_one_letter_code
_entity_poly.pdbx_strand_id
1 'polypeptide(L)'
;MESKPLSAVILTLIMVLSGCLGTESDVEDTDNVNEDVPQDVNASLSFQEINAGFTVGEVVIIEALVEITPNDLSAEYEYDLISSRGIENVESSFTETQDGISLIFVPNIPGTWVVNVRLIVEGLDDSIKYQMTFTIQVPDEGDTIISIVPIIEIENPTPLTIAGKVIHSNVSSCLVNIGEQKIVSPNEFGEFSYSYQPLEIEESFNLTVSAVCGEYTSSTDSRNVRIILLSSDDNDGDGVPDDADSCPNGYGEDDGWVPNEITDRDGDGCHDFEEDLDDDNDLIPDIDDDCASEIGWISNAENDYDRDGCSDSTEDDDDDNDGVYDTFDSCPVGEIGWESKPYTDWDADGCRDLSEDLDDDNDQVNDTDDSCWRGISNWYSNSEFDYDGDGCQDSSEDDDDDSDGVNDVNETGVILDECPRSPLNAQDIDERGCDSTERDTDADGVMDSDDYCPGTPIGNIVNLVGCADIDGDGVFSNVDNCSETEPKWTPDNAGCAVYQLPVDWKETGHGNGRMDTVAHFSVPTLDGTWSFRNEWNGEDVYIFLFKYTGSSGNGNSADWTKSPGSMIRQLPDNAHLFYGSFDNSYHNDVIGRQNAVQNALNPDEELKWQDRIHYIDQDMSTAGGGLGDLIGNWNSFYYGIDRFQRAREIGSIYAWTSSSNDITHWAYEARMYNYEYPTEVRENDPNVHSVTIIDETWHSGGWQGGYTSTYQDININLPNNITTYDTLEVFHEHACEDRRNRYSNSDGSYGGCHEWDYLAYMKICNRDNSSVCGTEYMRWITTYGREGRWLTDITPYMFMLEDNDVRTFKYQGANKGLMTIKLLFSDWDVGERSSSGEQVFTGGQFKGQYNNESQYKRQHNFTALTDYHHVKIVATITGHGFDQDQANCAEFCDHEHHYYLNGNHAYEWHPIIGDSQGCEKLVDDGVVANQYGTWPYGRAGWCAGQDVKQWTYDITDWVDNSSTNNLQYKGLFNGQEYVPQDTNGGSREIRANIWLVWYDQN
;
A
#
# COMPACT_ATOMS: atom_id res chain seq x y z
N MET A 1 -1.71 -40.31 6.59
CA MET A 1 -2.40 -41.20 7.55
C MET A 1 -3.65 -41.75 6.89
N GLU A 2 -3.91 -43.04 7.03
CA GLU A 2 -5.14 -43.69 6.57
C GLU A 2 -6.39 -43.04 7.21
N SER A 3 -7.50 -42.95 6.46
CA SER A 3 -8.82 -43.48 6.90
C SER A 3 -9.98 -43.10 5.95
N LYS A 4 -10.72 -44.13 5.55
CA LYS A 4 -12.19 -44.10 5.37
C LYS A 4 -12.84 -44.48 6.72
N PRO A 5 -14.18 -44.60 6.89
CA PRO A 5 -15.36 -43.85 6.41
C PRO A 5 -16.37 -43.55 7.58
N LEU A 6 -17.51 -42.87 7.36
CA LEU A 6 -18.85 -43.33 7.80
C LEU A 6 -20.02 -42.39 7.42
N SER A 7 -21.18 -43.01 7.17
CA SER A 7 -22.51 -42.46 6.88
C SER A 7 -23.20 -41.74 8.05
N ALA A 8 -24.16 -40.86 7.74
CA ALA A 8 -25.36 -40.66 8.56
C ALA A 8 -26.58 -40.17 7.74
N VAL A 9 -27.71 -40.83 8.00
CA VAL A 9 -29.09 -40.57 7.53
C VAL A 9 -29.88 -40.04 8.73
N ILE A 10 -30.80 -39.07 8.54
CA ILE A 10 -32.07 -38.80 9.29
C ILE A 10 -32.63 -37.44 8.80
N LEU A 11 -33.91 -37.06 8.77
CA LEU A 11 -35.26 -37.62 8.52
C LEU A 11 -36.24 -36.52 8.95
N THR A 12 -37.24 -36.15 8.12
CA THR A 12 -38.59 -35.57 8.46
C THR A 12 -39.24 -35.17 7.11
N LEU A 13 -40.54 -35.30 6.82
CA LEU A 13 -41.77 -35.22 7.62
C LEU A 13 -42.93 -35.90 6.83
N ILE A 14 -43.89 -36.54 7.51
CA ILE A 14 -45.17 -37.02 6.93
C ILE A 14 -46.35 -36.32 7.62
N MET A 15 -47.34 -35.91 6.83
CA MET A 15 -48.81 -36.05 7.02
C MET A 15 -49.61 -34.76 6.86
N VAL A 16 -50.42 -34.68 5.79
CA VAL A 16 -51.87 -34.37 5.88
C VAL A 16 -52.62 -35.16 4.79
N LEU A 17 -53.63 -35.91 5.21
CA LEU A 17 -54.61 -36.64 4.40
C LEU A 17 -56.02 -36.12 4.73
N SER A 18 -56.87 -35.98 3.72
CA SER A 18 -58.34 -35.97 3.81
C SER A 18 -58.87 -36.35 2.42
N GLY A 19 -59.29 -37.61 2.16
CA GLY A 19 -60.65 -38.15 2.34
C GLY A 19 -61.50 -37.92 1.06
N CYS A 20 -62.26 -38.82 0.44
CA CYS A 20 -62.89 -40.10 0.82
C CYS A 20 -63.61 -40.71 -0.44
N LEU A 21 -64.01 -42.01 -0.38
CA LEU A 21 -64.95 -42.79 -1.24
C LEU A 21 -64.37 -43.34 -2.57
N GLY A 22 -64.25 -44.65 -2.86
CA GLY A 22 -65.19 -45.80 -2.77
C GLY A 22 -66.01 -45.87 -4.07
N THR A 23 -66.10 -46.92 -4.92
CA THR A 23 -66.07 -48.38 -4.79
C THR A 23 -65.98 -49.04 -6.19
N GLU A 24 -65.46 -50.28 -6.28
CA GLU A 24 -65.51 -51.16 -7.48
C GLU A 24 -66.91 -51.65 -7.84
N SER A 25 -67.17 -51.88 -9.14
CA SER A 25 -67.90 -53.04 -9.67
C SER A 25 -67.82 -53.15 -11.21
N ASP A 26 -67.02 -54.11 -11.69
CA ASP A 26 -67.36 -55.25 -12.57
C ASP A 26 -68.47 -55.17 -13.66
N VAL A 27 -68.08 -55.58 -14.88
CA VAL A 27 -68.70 -56.56 -15.82
C VAL A 27 -69.05 -56.12 -17.27
N GLU A 28 -68.44 -56.89 -18.19
CA GLU A 28 -68.77 -57.34 -19.57
C GLU A 28 -68.85 -56.37 -20.78
N ASP A 29 -67.81 -56.49 -21.61
CA ASP A 29 -67.81 -57.10 -22.96
C ASP A 29 -68.67 -56.48 -24.08
N THR A 30 -68.02 -55.88 -25.09
CA THR A 30 -68.17 -56.27 -26.51
C THR A 30 -67.11 -55.57 -27.37
N ASP A 31 -66.37 -56.37 -28.14
CA ASP A 31 -65.56 -55.95 -29.28
C ASP A 31 -66.35 -55.08 -30.27
N ASN A 32 -65.73 -54.00 -30.74
CA ASN A 32 -65.91 -53.59 -32.13
C ASN A 32 -64.62 -53.00 -32.69
N VAL A 33 -64.10 -53.72 -33.68
CA VAL A 33 -62.93 -53.41 -34.49
C VAL A 33 -63.08 -52.02 -35.11
N ASN A 34 -62.07 -51.17 -34.93
CA ASN A 34 -61.79 -50.07 -35.83
C ASN A 34 -60.37 -50.24 -36.36
N GLU A 35 -60.23 -50.20 -37.67
CA GLU A 35 -58.95 -50.29 -38.38
C GLU A 35 -58.10 -49.06 -38.04
N ASP A 36 -56.92 -49.26 -37.44
CA ASP A 36 -55.94 -48.18 -37.31
C ASP A 36 -55.24 -47.93 -38.64
N VAL A 37 -55.41 -46.69 -39.11
CA VAL A 37 -54.64 -46.04 -40.16
C VAL A 37 -53.19 -45.93 -39.68
N PRO A 38 -52.15 -46.15 -40.52
CA PRO A 38 -50.78 -45.89 -40.10
C PRO A 38 -50.66 -44.42 -39.71
N GLN A 39 -50.36 -44.11 -38.46
CA GLN A 39 -49.94 -42.77 -38.07
C GLN A 39 -48.49 -42.59 -38.55
N ASP A 40 -48.27 -41.60 -39.41
CA ASP A 40 -46.91 -41.20 -39.79
C ASP A 40 -46.22 -40.61 -38.56
N VAL A 41 -45.18 -41.29 -38.07
CA VAL A 41 -44.32 -40.81 -36.98
C VAL A 41 -43.33 -39.80 -37.55
N ASN A 42 -43.28 -38.60 -36.98
CA ASN A 42 -42.33 -37.56 -37.39
C ASN A 42 -41.60 -37.00 -36.16
N ALA A 43 -40.29 -36.93 -36.22
CA ALA A 43 -39.43 -36.40 -35.16
C ALA A 43 -38.40 -35.42 -35.72
N SER A 44 -38.01 -34.40 -34.94
CA SER A 44 -36.95 -33.46 -35.29
C SER A 44 -36.11 -33.08 -34.08
N LEU A 45 -34.83 -32.79 -34.34
CA LEU A 45 -33.82 -32.41 -33.36
C LEU A 45 -33.10 -31.15 -33.87
N SER A 46 -33.15 -30.05 -33.10
CA SER A 46 -32.59 -28.75 -33.49
C SER A 46 -31.72 -28.17 -32.38
N PHE A 47 -30.45 -27.88 -32.67
CA PHE A 47 -29.49 -27.32 -31.72
C PHE A 47 -29.38 -25.80 -31.84
N GLN A 48 -29.05 -25.12 -30.74
CA GLN A 48 -28.66 -23.71 -30.78
C GLN A 48 -27.27 -23.55 -31.42
N GLU A 49 -27.06 -22.49 -32.22
CA GLU A 49 -25.74 -22.21 -32.81
C GLU A 49 -24.73 -21.81 -31.73
N ILE A 50 -23.58 -22.47 -31.72
CA ILE A 50 -22.46 -22.16 -30.82
C ILE A 50 -21.38 -21.44 -31.63
N ASN A 51 -21.21 -20.14 -31.38
CA ASN A 51 -20.23 -19.28 -32.07
C ASN A 51 -18.96 -18.99 -31.24
N ALA A 52 -18.74 -19.71 -30.13
CA ALA A 52 -17.61 -19.50 -29.23
C ALA A 52 -16.47 -20.51 -29.48
N GLY A 53 -15.22 -20.06 -29.37
CA GLY A 53 -14.06 -20.94 -29.25
C GLY A 53 -13.81 -21.22 -27.77
N PHE A 54 -13.97 -22.46 -27.34
CA PHE A 54 -13.72 -22.86 -25.95
C PHE A 54 -12.25 -23.25 -25.76
N THR A 55 -11.77 -23.22 -24.52
CA THR A 55 -10.44 -23.71 -24.13
C THR A 55 -10.50 -25.08 -23.46
N VAL A 56 -9.36 -25.79 -23.36
CA VAL A 56 -9.30 -27.07 -22.64
C VAL A 56 -9.63 -26.83 -21.16
N GLY A 57 -10.52 -27.64 -20.59
CA GLY A 57 -10.98 -27.49 -19.20
C GLY A 57 -12.21 -26.61 -19.00
N GLU A 58 -12.65 -25.88 -20.03
CA GLU A 58 -13.84 -25.03 -19.97
C GLU A 58 -15.14 -25.86 -20.14
N VAL A 59 -16.17 -25.55 -19.37
CA VAL A 59 -17.45 -26.29 -19.41
C VAL A 59 -18.18 -25.98 -20.72
N VAL A 60 -18.41 -27.01 -21.54
CA VAL A 60 -19.18 -26.90 -22.77
C VAL A 60 -20.61 -27.36 -22.52
N ILE A 61 -21.58 -26.49 -22.83
CA ILE A 61 -23.02 -26.77 -22.70
C ILE A 61 -23.64 -26.77 -24.10
N ILE A 62 -24.33 -27.86 -24.43
CA ILE A 62 -25.03 -28.04 -25.70
C ILE A 62 -26.51 -28.31 -25.42
N GLU A 63 -27.37 -27.44 -25.92
CA GLU A 63 -28.83 -27.57 -25.79
C GLU A 63 -29.49 -27.82 -27.15
N ALA A 64 -30.52 -28.67 -27.14
CA ALA A 64 -31.32 -28.97 -28.33
C ALA A 64 -32.81 -29.08 -28.02
N LEU A 65 -33.63 -28.58 -28.93
CA LEU A 65 -35.08 -28.76 -28.93
C LEU A 65 -35.43 -30.08 -29.64
N VAL A 66 -36.35 -30.83 -29.05
CA VAL A 66 -36.82 -32.13 -29.57
C VAL A 66 -38.32 -32.06 -29.80
N GLU A 67 -38.76 -32.25 -31.05
CA GLU A 67 -40.18 -32.31 -31.39
C GLU A 67 -40.52 -33.72 -31.92
N ILE A 68 -41.41 -34.44 -31.25
CA ILE A 68 -41.87 -35.78 -31.65
C ILE A 68 -43.39 -35.77 -31.81
N THR A 69 -43.89 -36.28 -32.92
CA THR A 69 -45.32 -36.40 -33.21
C THR A 69 -45.66 -37.83 -33.64
N PRO A 70 -46.63 -38.50 -32.96
CA PRO A 70 -47.39 -38.05 -31.79
C PRO A 70 -46.57 -38.07 -30.48
N ASN A 71 -46.94 -37.22 -29.51
CA ASN A 71 -46.14 -36.88 -28.31
C ASN A 71 -46.03 -38.00 -27.25
N ASP A 72 -46.70 -39.13 -27.44
CA ASP A 72 -46.78 -40.26 -26.51
C ASP A 72 -45.81 -41.41 -26.84
N LEU A 73 -44.96 -41.22 -27.85
CA LEU A 73 -43.93 -42.19 -28.25
C LEU A 73 -42.70 -42.15 -27.32
N SER A 74 -42.11 -43.32 -27.08
CA SER A 74 -40.87 -43.42 -26.32
C SER A 74 -39.67 -42.99 -27.17
N ALA A 75 -38.76 -42.21 -26.58
CA ALA A 75 -37.53 -41.73 -27.20
C ALA A 75 -36.31 -42.10 -26.34
N GLU A 76 -35.25 -42.53 -27.00
CA GLU A 76 -33.95 -42.83 -26.40
C GLU A 76 -32.86 -41.98 -27.09
N TYR A 77 -31.88 -41.53 -26.30
CA TYR A 77 -30.81 -40.67 -26.77
C TYR A 77 -29.45 -41.34 -26.57
N GLU A 78 -28.64 -41.37 -27.62
CA GLU A 78 -27.24 -41.74 -27.56
C GLU A 78 -26.36 -40.56 -27.97
N TYR A 79 -25.20 -40.40 -27.34
CA TYR A 79 -24.23 -39.39 -27.78
C TYR A 79 -22.80 -39.96 -27.83
N ASP A 80 -22.03 -39.49 -28.81
CA ASP A 80 -20.60 -39.76 -28.94
C ASP A 80 -19.84 -38.41 -28.88
N LEU A 81 -18.88 -38.29 -27.96
CA LEU A 81 -17.91 -37.19 -27.92
C LEU A 81 -16.64 -37.65 -28.62
N ILE A 82 -16.26 -37.00 -29.73
CA ILE A 82 -15.14 -37.43 -30.57
C ILE A 82 -14.12 -36.31 -30.70
N SER A 83 -12.86 -36.63 -30.38
CA SER A 83 -11.71 -35.74 -30.57
C SER A 83 -10.79 -36.26 -31.68
N SER A 84 -9.65 -35.61 -31.86
CA SER A 84 -8.55 -36.08 -32.71
C SER A 84 -7.99 -37.47 -32.31
N ARG A 85 -8.22 -37.94 -31.08
CA ARG A 85 -7.82 -39.27 -30.60
C ARG A 85 -8.92 -40.34 -30.74
N GLY A 86 -10.12 -39.98 -31.20
CA GLY A 86 -11.27 -40.87 -31.32
C GLY A 86 -12.37 -40.56 -30.31
N ILE A 87 -13.15 -41.57 -29.91
CA ILE A 87 -14.22 -41.39 -28.91
C ILE A 87 -13.58 -41.16 -27.54
N GLU A 88 -13.89 -40.04 -26.91
CA GLU A 88 -13.36 -39.63 -25.60
C GLU A 88 -14.37 -39.93 -24.49
N ASN A 89 -13.87 -40.48 -23.38
CA ASN A 89 -14.64 -40.69 -22.15
C ASN A 89 -14.32 -39.57 -21.17
N VAL A 90 -14.83 -38.37 -21.43
CA VAL A 90 -14.72 -37.21 -20.53
C VAL A 90 -15.91 -37.14 -19.57
N GLU A 91 -15.72 -36.44 -18.45
CA GLU A 91 -16.82 -36.15 -17.53
C GLU A 91 -17.92 -35.41 -18.28
N SER A 92 -19.10 -36.01 -18.32
CA SER A 92 -20.25 -35.50 -19.06
C SER A 92 -21.55 -35.81 -18.32
N SER A 93 -22.51 -34.91 -18.45
CA SER A 93 -23.87 -35.04 -17.93
C SER A 93 -24.85 -34.84 -19.08
N PHE A 94 -25.84 -35.72 -19.18
CA PHE A 94 -26.92 -35.63 -20.15
C PHE A 94 -28.24 -35.56 -19.41
N THR A 95 -29.00 -34.50 -19.64
CA THR A 95 -30.29 -34.25 -18.96
C THR A 95 -31.38 -33.97 -19.97
N GLU A 96 -32.52 -34.64 -19.83
CA GLU A 96 -33.73 -34.34 -20.59
C GLU A 96 -34.47 -33.17 -19.94
N THR A 97 -34.76 -32.14 -20.72
CA THR A 97 -35.51 -30.95 -20.27
C THR A 97 -36.95 -31.03 -20.77
N GLN A 98 -37.83 -30.15 -20.29
CA GLN A 98 -39.26 -30.20 -20.61
C GLN A 98 -39.57 -30.12 -22.12
N ASP A 99 -38.72 -29.45 -22.89
CA ASP A 99 -38.88 -29.22 -24.33
C ASP A 99 -37.67 -29.71 -25.17
N GLY A 100 -36.74 -30.48 -24.57
CA GLY A 100 -35.48 -30.84 -25.25
C GLY A 100 -34.45 -31.64 -24.44
N ILE A 101 -33.17 -31.47 -24.79
CA ILE A 101 -32.01 -32.13 -24.16
C ILE A 101 -30.89 -31.13 -23.87
N SER A 102 -30.12 -31.40 -22.81
CA SER A 102 -28.93 -30.65 -22.42
C SER A 102 -27.76 -31.61 -22.18
N LEU A 103 -26.66 -31.40 -22.90
CA LEU A 103 -25.41 -32.14 -22.77
C LEU A 103 -24.32 -31.20 -22.27
N ILE A 104 -23.75 -31.51 -21.11
CA ILE A 104 -22.68 -30.75 -20.48
C ILE A 104 -21.44 -31.64 -20.44
N PHE A 105 -20.28 -31.15 -20.86
CA PHE A 105 -19.03 -31.88 -20.72
C PHE A 105 -17.81 -30.96 -20.65
N VAL A 106 -16.68 -31.49 -20.19
CA VAL A 106 -15.41 -30.76 -20.10
C VAL A 106 -14.39 -31.38 -21.07
N PRO A 107 -13.94 -30.66 -22.12
CA PRO A 107 -12.94 -31.16 -23.06
C PRO A 107 -11.56 -31.20 -22.39
N ASN A 108 -10.81 -32.29 -22.60
CA ASN A 108 -9.52 -32.54 -21.96
C ASN A 108 -8.31 -32.42 -22.89
N ILE A 109 -8.52 -32.11 -24.18
CA ILE A 109 -7.45 -31.90 -25.16
C ILE A 109 -7.83 -30.82 -26.17
N PRO A 110 -6.84 -30.09 -26.73
CA PRO A 110 -7.10 -29.09 -27.76
C PRO A 110 -7.34 -29.74 -29.13
N GLY A 111 -7.97 -28.99 -30.02
CA GLY A 111 -8.25 -29.39 -31.41
C GLY A 111 -9.74 -29.49 -31.72
N THR A 112 -10.06 -30.12 -32.84
CA THR A 112 -11.45 -30.24 -33.31
C THR A 112 -12.19 -31.32 -32.53
N TRP A 113 -13.30 -30.94 -31.92
CA TRP A 113 -14.24 -31.84 -31.27
C TRP A 113 -15.50 -31.97 -32.11
N VAL A 114 -16.00 -33.20 -32.19
CA VAL A 114 -17.20 -33.58 -32.91
C VAL A 114 -18.15 -34.25 -31.94
N VAL A 115 -19.33 -33.67 -31.76
CA VAL A 115 -20.39 -34.23 -30.93
C VAL A 115 -21.45 -34.82 -31.83
N ASN A 116 -21.66 -36.13 -31.74
CA ASN A 116 -22.76 -36.80 -32.43
C ASN A 116 -23.87 -37.09 -31.42
N VAL A 117 -25.09 -36.66 -31.71
CA VAL A 117 -26.28 -37.02 -30.93
C VAL A 117 -27.22 -37.82 -31.82
N ARG A 118 -27.75 -38.92 -31.30
CA ARG A 118 -28.70 -39.80 -31.97
C ARG A 118 -29.99 -39.84 -31.17
N LEU A 119 -31.08 -39.50 -31.83
CA LEU A 119 -32.43 -39.64 -31.32
C LEU A 119 -33.06 -40.89 -31.94
N ILE A 120 -33.46 -41.83 -31.08
CA ILE A 120 -34.11 -43.09 -31.44
C ILE A 120 -35.55 -43.00 -30.93
N VAL A 121 -36.53 -43.02 -31.84
CA VAL A 121 -37.95 -42.91 -31.49
C VAL A 121 -38.68 -44.18 -31.91
N GLU A 122 -39.53 -44.69 -31.04
CA GLU A 122 -40.35 -45.88 -31.31
C GLU A 122 -41.26 -45.66 -32.53
N GLY A 123 -41.12 -46.51 -33.56
CA GLY A 123 -41.89 -46.42 -34.81
C GLY A 123 -41.18 -45.74 -35.99
N LEU A 124 -39.97 -45.19 -35.79
CA LEU A 124 -39.07 -44.75 -36.86
C LEU A 124 -38.05 -45.87 -37.18
N ASP A 125 -37.93 -46.26 -38.45
CA ASP A 125 -36.99 -47.31 -38.90
C ASP A 125 -35.51 -46.86 -38.78
N ASP A 126 -35.24 -45.55 -38.85
CA ASP A 126 -33.91 -44.95 -38.78
C ASP A 126 -33.82 -43.90 -37.66
N SER A 127 -32.73 -43.91 -36.88
CA SER A 127 -32.41 -42.87 -35.88
C SER A 127 -32.11 -41.52 -36.55
N ILE A 128 -32.54 -40.42 -35.94
CA ILE A 128 -32.16 -39.07 -36.37
C ILE A 128 -30.78 -38.76 -35.78
N LYS A 129 -29.82 -38.39 -36.63
CA LYS A 129 -28.45 -38.07 -36.22
C LYS A 129 -28.15 -36.61 -36.47
N TYR A 130 -27.61 -35.96 -35.46
CA TYR A 130 -27.04 -34.62 -35.59
C TYR A 130 -25.56 -34.64 -35.23
N GLN A 131 -24.78 -33.88 -35.98
CA GLN A 131 -23.35 -33.74 -35.77
C GLN A 131 -23.01 -32.27 -35.61
N MET A 132 -22.36 -31.94 -34.51
CA MET A 132 -21.80 -30.62 -34.25
C MET A 132 -20.28 -30.69 -34.30
N THR A 133 -19.63 -29.64 -34.79
CA THR A 133 -18.17 -29.55 -34.81
C THR A 133 -17.75 -28.17 -34.35
N PHE A 134 -16.83 -28.13 -33.39
CA PHE A 134 -16.23 -26.91 -32.88
C PHE A 134 -14.77 -27.16 -32.51
N THR A 135 -14.01 -26.08 -32.28
CA THR A 135 -12.57 -26.16 -32.02
C THR A 135 -12.30 -25.73 -30.60
N ILE A 136 -11.67 -26.62 -29.84
CA ILE A 136 -11.11 -26.32 -28.53
C ILE A 136 -9.71 -25.73 -28.73
N GLN A 137 -9.50 -24.51 -28.29
CA GLN A 137 -8.20 -23.84 -28.32
C GLN A 137 -7.26 -24.43 -27.27
N VAL A 138 -5.97 -24.24 -27.50
CA VAL A 138 -4.92 -24.57 -26.54
C VAL A 138 -5.16 -23.73 -25.27
N PRO A 139 -5.14 -24.33 -24.06
CA PRO A 139 -5.27 -23.55 -22.83
C PRO A 139 -4.06 -22.64 -22.68
N ASP A 140 -4.28 -21.41 -22.22
CA ASP A 140 -3.20 -20.54 -21.76
C ASP A 140 -2.77 -21.02 -20.37
N GLU A 141 -1.57 -21.59 -20.27
CA GLU A 141 -1.03 -22.08 -19.01
C GLU A 141 -0.33 -20.99 -18.17
N GLY A 142 -0.33 -19.75 -18.66
CA GLY A 142 0.31 -18.61 -18.00
C GLY A 142 1.84 -18.68 -18.04
N ASP A 143 2.48 -17.67 -17.46
CA ASP A 143 3.95 -17.59 -17.44
C ASP A 143 4.56 -18.49 -16.35
N THR A 144 5.74 -19.05 -16.65
CA THR A 144 6.60 -19.67 -15.63
C THR A 144 7.24 -18.58 -14.80
N ILE A 145 7.24 -18.70 -13.47
CA ILE A 145 7.94 -17.77 -12.59
C ILE A 145 8.81 -18.54 -11.61
N ILE A 146 10.06 -18.10 -11.45
CA ILE A 146 10.98 -18.59 -10.41
C ILE A 146 11.07 -17.54 -9.31
N SER A 147 10.71 -17.97 -8.10
CA SER A 147 10.96 -17.26 -6.85
C SER A 147 12.15 -17.90 -6.14
N ILE A 148 13.23 -17.15 -5.99
CA ILE A 148 14.48 -17.55 -5.36
C ILE A 148 15.20 -16.32 -4.82
N VAL A 149 15.91 -16.46 -3.70
CA VAL A 149 16.73 -15.37 -3.16
C VAL A 149 17.86 -14.99 -4.12
N PRO A 150 18.07 -13.68 -4.41
CA PRO A 150 19.06 -13.24 -5.39
C PRO A 150 20.51 -13.25 -4.86
N ILE A 151 20.69 -13.17 -3.53
CA ILE A 151 22.00 -13.19 -2.86
C ILE A 151 21.97 -14.24 -1.74
N ILE A 152 23.03 -15.04 -1.62
CA ILE A 152 23.23 -16.01 -0.53
C ILE A 152 24.61 -15.77 0.09
N GLU A 153 24.63 -15.43 1.38
CA GLU A 153 25.85 -15.25 2.15
C GLU A 153 26.16 -16.52 2.95
N ILE A 154 27.42 -16.92 3.02
CA ILE A 154 27.90 -18.14 3.68
C ILE A 154 29.11 -17.85 4.56
N GLU A 155 29.19 -18.52 5.72
CA GLU A 155 30.32 -18.42 6.65
C GLU A 155 31.22 -19.64 6.50
N ASN A 156 32.50 -19.45 6.15
CA ASN A 156 33.50 -20.52 5.93
C ASN A 156 32.93 -21.73 5.10
N PRO A 157 33.59 -22.90 4.88
CA PRO A 157 33.08 -23.84 3.87
C PRO A 157 31.87 -24.65 4.38
N THR A 158 30.66 -24.07 4.23
CA THR A 158 29.37 -24.75 4.44
C THR A 158 28.76 -25.24 3.12
N PRO A 159 28.01 -26.36 3.10
CA PRO A 159 27.31 -26.85 1.90
C PRO A 159 26.27 -25.83 1.40
N LEU A 160 26.49 -25.25 0.22
CA LEU A 160 25.50 -24.35 -0.40
C LEU A 160 24.26 -25.14 -0.85
N THR A 161 23.09 -24.78 -0.33
CA THR A 161 21.79 -25.31 -0.79
C THR A 161 21.00 -24.21 -1.48
N ILE A 162 20.59 -24.49 -2.72
CA ILE A 162 19.80 -23.60 -3.55
C ILE A 162 18.36 -24.09 -3.46
N ALA A 163 17.49 -23.28 -2.84
CA ALA A 163 16.07 -23.58 -2.72
C ALA A 163 15.25 -22.43 -3.29
N GLY A 164 14.10 -22.76 -3.86
CA GLY A 164 13.18 -21.79 -4.42
C GLY A 164 11.83 -22.42 -4.76
N LYS A 165 10.97 -21.63 -5.38
CA LYS A 165 9.63 -22.03 -5.78
C LYS A 165 9.37 -21.65 -7.24
N VAL A 166 8.76 -22.54 -8.00
CA VAL A 166 8.25 -22.29 -9.34
C VAL A 166 6.75 -22.10 -9.26
N ILE A 167 6.25 -21.02 -9.83
CA ILE A 167 4.83 -20.72 -9.93
C ILE A 167 4.44 -20.85 -11.40
N HIS A 168 3.43 -21.68 -11.67
CA HIS A 168 2.86 -21.94 -12.99
C HIS A 168 1.49 -22.63 -12.81
N SER A 169 0.56 -22.48 -13.74
CA SER A 169 -0.79 -23.11 -13.64
C SER A 169 -0.72 -24.64 -13.50
N ASN A 170 0.26 -25.25 -14.16
CA ASN A 170 0.55 -26.68 -14.09
C ASN A 170 1.99 -26.93 -13.66
N VAL A 171 2.23 -26.91 -12.35
CA VAL A 171 3.54 -27.11 -11.73
C VAL A 171 4.17 -28.48 -12.07
N SER A 172 3.34 -29.50 -12.31
CA SER A 172 3.84 -30.85 -12.61
C SER A 172 4.57 -30.96 -13.96
N SER A 173 4.34 -29.99 -14.85
CA SER A 173 5.03 -29.87 -16.15
C SER A 173 6.42 -29.21 -16.04
N CYS A 174 6.75 -28.63 -14.88
CA CYS A 174 7.93 -27.77 -14.71
C CYS A 174 9.24 -28.56 -14.55
N LEU A 175 10.30 -28.03 -15.15
CA LEU A 175 11.68 -28.50 -14.99
C LEU A 175 12.60 -27.32 -14.68
N VAL A 176 13.30 -27.38 -13.54
CA VAL A 176 14.24 -26.35 -13.08
C VAL A 176 15.66 -26.76 -13.42
N ASN A 177 16.35 -25.95 -14.22
CA ASN A 177 17.77 -26.02 -14.53
C ASN A 177 18.59 -25.14 -13.59
N ILE A 178 19.58 -25.70 -12.90
CA ILE A 178 20.52 -24.97 -12.04
C ILE A 178 21.93 -25.10 -12.64
N GLY A 179 22.52 -23.99 -13.12
CA GLY A 179 23.82 -23.96 -13.78
C GLY A 179 23.85 -24.70 -15.13
N GLU A 180 25.02 -25.20 -15.54
CA GLU A 180 25.20 -25.63 -16.93
C GLU A 180 24.43 -26.89 -17.35
N GLN A 181 24.05 -27.85 -16.47
CA GLN A 181 23.32 -29.10 -16.87
C GLN A 181 22.58 -29.86 -15.73
N LYS A 182 22.01 -29.20 -14.71
CA LYS A 182 21.30 -29.92 -13.61
C LYS A 182 19.81 -29.64 -13.63
N ILE A 183 19.00 -30.69 -13.84
CA ILE A 183 17.53 -30.61 -13.88
C ILE A 183 16.94 -31.15 -12.58
N VAL A 184 16.11 -30.36 -11.91
CA VAL A 184 15.31 -30.71 -10.74
C VAL A 184 13.84 -30.55 -11.08
N SER A 185 13.00 -31.50 -10.66
CA SER A 185 11.55 -31.36 -10.76
C SER A 185 11.01 -30.81 -9.44
N PRO A 186 10.21 -29.72 -9.46
CA PRO A 186 9.60 -29.18 -8.26
C PRO A 186 8.55 -30.14 -7.69
N ASN A 187 8.23 -29.97 -6.41
CA ASN A 187 7.16 -30.73 -5.74
C ASN A 187 5.75 -30.25 -6.17
N GLU A 188 4.69 -30.83 -5.62
CA GLU A 188 3.29 -30.47 -5.94
C GLU A 188 2.93 -29.01 -5.59
N PHE A 189 3.71 -28.36 -4.73
CA PHE A 189 3.57 -26.95 -4.34
C PHE A 189 4.51 -26.01 -5.12
N GLY A 190 5.31 -26.53 -6.05
CA GLY A 190 6.26 -25.74 -6.85
C GLY A 190 7.65 -25.61 -6.25
N GLU A 191 7.90 -26.15 -5.06
CA GLU A 191 9.17 -25.97 -4.37
C GLU A 191 10.25 -26.91 -4.91
N PHE A 192 11.47 -26.41 -5.04
CA PHE A 192 12.65 -27.17 -5.40
C PHE A 192 13.80 -26.86 -4.44
N SER A 193 14.66 -27.84 -4.22
CA SER A 193 15.89 -27.68 -3.44
C SER A 193 17.00 -28.53 -4.05
N TYR A 194 18.20 -27.97 -4.11
CA TYR A 194 19.39 -28.61 -4.68
C TYR A 194 20.63 -28.21 -3.89
N SER A 195 21.34 -29.18 -3.31
CA SER A 195 22.66 -28.97 -2.73
C SER A 195 23.70 -28.82 -3.84
N TYR A 196 24.28 -27.63 -3.94
CA TYR A 196 25.30 -27.28 -4.92
C TYR A 196 26.60 -28.06 -4.66
N GLN A 197 27.30 -28.44 -5.73
CA GLN A 197 28.57 -29.15 -5.64
C GLN A 197 29.58 -28.48 -6.57
N PRO A 198 30.77 -28.07 -6.08
CA PRO A 198 31.50 -28.58 -4.90
C PRO A 198 31.02 -28.07 -3.52
N LEU A 199 31.35 -28.82 -2.46
CA LEU A 199 30.98 -28.59 -1.05
C LEU A 199 31.75 -27.45 -0.37
N GLU A 200 32.80 -26.93 -1.04
CA GLU A 200 33.69 -25.89 -0.53
C GLU A 200 33.74 -24.75 -1.56
N ILE A 201 33.40 -23.54 -1.11
CA ILE A 201 33.36 -22.33 -1.95
C ILE A 201 34.52 -21.44 -1.50
N GLU A 202 35.50 -21.24 -2.39
CA GLU A 202 36.73 -20.49 -2.09
C GLU A 202 36.63 -19.00 -2.48
N GLU A 203 35.68 -18.63 -3.34
CA GLU A 203 35.46 -17.26 -3.82
C GLU A 203 33.99 -17.00 -4.17
N SER A 204 33.57 -15.73 -4.12
CA SER A 204 32.24 -15.31 -4.55
C SER A 204 32.00 -15.54 -6.05
N PHE A 205 30.84 -16.07 -6.42
CA PHE A 205 30.47 -16.34 -7.82
C PHE A 205 28.96 -16.16 -8.08
N ASN A 206 28.57 -16.13 -9.36
CA ASN A 206 27.18 -16.03 -9.82
C ASN A 206 26.70 -17.35 -10.45
N LEU A 207 25.43 -17.69 -10.24
CA LEU A 207 24.79 -18.91 -10.72
C LEU A 207 23.46 -18.62 -11.40
N THR A 208 23.24 -19.15 -12.60
CA THR A 208 21.95 -19.03 -13.30
C THR A 208 21.03 -20.21 -12.98
N VAL A 209 19.80 -19.92 -12.57
CA VAL A 209 18.69 -20.87 -12.37
C VAL A 209 17.62 -20.56 -13.40
N SER A 210 17.13 -21.54 -14.16
CA SER A 210 16.03 -21.35 -15.12
C SER A 210 14.98 -22.44 -14.96
N ALA A 211 13.73 -22.16 -15.30
CA ALA A 211 12.63 -23.10 -15.21
C ALA A 211 11.82 -23.06 -16.50
N VAL A 212 11.50 -24.22 -17.03
CA VAL A 212 10.64 -24.38 -18.20
C VAL A 212 9.41 -25.15 -17.75
N CYS A 213 8.22 -24.58 -17.96
CA CYS A 213 6.93 -25.20 -17.63
C CYS A 213 6.01 -25.12 -18.85
N GLY A 214 4.92 -25.88 -18.84
CA GLY A 214 3.90 -25.92 -19.88
C GLY A 214 3.74 -27.31 -20.49
N GLU A 215 2.53 -27.85 -20.44
CA GLU A 215 2.16 -29.10 -21.11
C GLU A 215 1.78 -28.86 -22.59
N TYR A 216 1.12 -27.73 -22.86
CA TYR A 216 0.63 -27.31 -24.16
C TYR A 216 1.28 -26.01 -24.67
N THR A 217 1.52 -25.04 -23.78
CA THR A 217 2.22 -23.78 -24.05
C THR A 217 3.45 -23.68 -23.16
N SER A 218 4.64 -23.88 -23.73
CA SER A 218 5.87 -23.82 -22.94
C SER A 218 6.29 -22.39 -22.64
N SER A 219 6.44 -22.04 -21.37
CA SER A 219 6.98 -20.77 -20.87
C SER A 219 8.28 -21.01 -20.10
N THR A 220 9.17 -20.01 -20.07
CA THR A 220 10.48 -20.12 -19.41
C THR A 220 10.79 -18.87 -18.60
N ASP A 221 11.33 -19.04 -17.39
CA ASP A 221 11.92 -17.95 -16.59
C ASP A 221 13.36 -18.31 -16.22
N SER A 222 14.18 -17.29 -15.93
CA SER A 222 15.56 -17.47 -15.49
C SER A 222 16.03 -16.36 -14.55
N ARG A 223 16.88 -16.71 -13.58
CA ARG A 223 17.41 -15.87 -12.50
C ARG A 223 18.90 -16.07 -12.32
N ASN A 224 19.65 -15.01 -12.04
CA ASN A 224 21.02 -15.08 -11.55
C ASN A 224 21.05 -14.90 -10.02
N VAL A 225 21.74 -15.81 -9.31
CA VAL A 225 21.94 -15.82 -7.85
C VAL A 225 23.42 -15.58 -7.54
N ARG A 226 23.75 -14.69 -6.61
CA ARG A 226 25.13 -14.32 -6.21
C ARG A 226 25.50 -14.88 -4.84
N ILE A 227 26.73 -15.40 -4.66
CA ILE A 227 27.20 -16.05 -3.41
C ILE A 227 28.39 -15.29 -2.75
N ILE A 228 28.43 -15.09 -1.42
CA ILE A 228 29.43 -14.28 -0.64
C ILE A 228 29.98 -15.02 0.63
N LEU A 229 31.26 -14.86 1.08
CA LEU A 229 31.96 -15.64 2.17
C LEU A 229 32.51 -14.80 3.38
N LEU A 230 32.45 -15.28 4.67
CA LEU A 230 32.85 -14.59 5.96
C LEU A 230 33.73 -15.47 6.97
N SER A 231 34.58 -14.96 7.94
CA SER A 231 35.60 -15.73 8.81
C SER A 231 36.01 -15.20 10.28
N SER A 232 36.49 -16.04 11.28
CA SER A 232 36.97 -15.76 12.73
C SER A 232 38.19 -16.61 13.33
N ASP A 233 38.91 -16.21 14.44
CA ASP A 233 40.28 -16.68 14.96
C ASP A 233 40.44 -17.20 16.48
N ASP A 234 41.52 -17.97 16.83
CA ASP A 234 42.05 -18.51 18.17
C ASP A 234 43.60 -18.37 18.21
N ASN A 235 44.20 -17.80 19.27
CA ASN A 235 45.49 -17.10 19.16
C ASN A 235 46.75 -17.82 19.71
N ASP A 236 46.69 -18.57 20.82
CA ASP A 236 47.85 -19.35 21.34
C ASP A 236 47.69 -20.89 21.25
N GLY A 237 46.50 -21.33 20.80
CA GLY A 237 46.26 -22.68 20.27
C GLY A 237 46.32 -23.80 21.31
N ASP A 238 46.23 -23.50 22.61
CA ASP A 238 46.29 -24.49 23.69
C ASP A 238 44.98 -25.33 23.82
N GLY A 239 43.95 -24.93 23.09
CA GLY A 239 42.65 -25.60 23.00
C GLY A 239 41.54 -24.98 23.86
N VAL A 240 41.80 -23.85 24.53
CA VAL A 240 40.81 -23.03 25.23
C VAL A 240 40.62 -21.70 24.45
N PRO A 241 39.40 -21.35 24.01
CA PRO A 241 39.16 -20.08 23.30
C PRO A 241 39.49 -18.86 24.18
N ASP A 242 40.01 -17.79 23.59
CA ASP A 242 40.51 -16.57 24.27
C ASP A 242 39.56 -15.96 25.34
N ASP A 243 38.25 -16.23 25.28
CA ASP A 243 37.25 -15.72 26.23
C ASP A 243 37.08 -16.57 27.51
N ALA A 244 37.80 -17.70 27.63
CA ALA A 244 37.68 -18.65 28.75
C ALA A 244 39.01 -19.02 29.44
N ASP A 245 40.09 -18.27 29.21
CA ASP A 245 41.43 -18.52 29.77
C ASP A 245 41.88 -17.39 30.73
N SER A 246 42.38 -17.74 31.93
CA SER A 246 42.97 -16.79 32.90
C SER A 246 44.33 -16.26 32.43
N CYS A 247 44.94 -16.93 31.45
CA CYS A 247 46.21 -16.58 30.81
C CYS A 247 46.17 -16.66 29.26
N PRO A 248 45.34 -15.86 28.53
CA PRO A 248 45.02 -15.99 27.07
C PRO A 248 46.15 -15.77 26.05
N ASN A 249 47.39 -15.61 26.50
CA ASN A 249 48.58 -15.54 25.64
C ASN A 249 49.75 -16.27 26.35
N GLY A 250 49.40 -17.32 27.08
CA GLY A 250 50.22 -18.00 28.07
C GLY A 250 51.06 -19.10 27.44
N TYR A 251 51.40 -20.10 28.24
CA TYR A 251 52.05 -21.29 27.69
C TYR A 251 51.00 -22.09 26.89
N GLY A 252 51.16 -22.22 25.57
CA GLY A 252 50.19 -22.91 24.68
C GLY A 252 50.77 -24.03 23.80
N GLU A 253 50.09 -24.40 22.70
CA GLU A 253 50.52 -25.51 21.81
C GLU A 253 51.94 -25.27 21.25
N ASP A 254 52.28 -24.01 20.96
CA ASP A 254 53.61 -23.61 20.47
C ASP A 254 54.74 -23.80 21.50
N ASP A 255 54.41 -23.82 22.81
CA ASP A 255 55.35 -24.10 23.91
C ASP A 255 55.27 -25.55 24.43
N GLY A 256 54.34 -26.35 23.91
CA GLY A 256 54.22 -27.78 24.12
C GLY A 256 53.55 -28.19 25.43
N TRP A 257 52.72 -27.32 26.00
CA TRP A 257 51.97 -27.56 27.24
C TRP A 257 50.46 -27.63 26.99
N VAL A 258 49.76 -28.43 27.82
CA VAL A 258 48.29 -28.57 27.87
C VAL A 258 47.90 -28.89 29.34
N PRO A 259 46.86 -28.28 29.95
CA PRO A 259 46.51 -28.42 31.38
C PRO A 259 46.24 -29.87 31.90
N ASN A 260 46.59 -30.20 33.17
CA ASN A 260 46.27 -31.47 33.86
C ASN A 260 46.42 -31.49 35.42
N GLU A 261 45.72 -32.40 36.11
CA GLU A 261 45.58 -32.53 37.59
C GLU A 261 46.87 -32.70 38.45
N ILE A 262 48.05 -32.80 37.84
CA ILE A 262 49.33 -32.95 38.58
C ILE A 262 50.14 -31.65 38.56
N THR A 263 49.88 -30.79 37.58
CA THR A 263 50.64 -29.58 37.31
C THR A 263 49.76 -28.32 37.36
N ASP A 264 48.51 -28.51 37.75
CA ASP A 264 47.42 -27.56 37.96
C ASP A 264 46.48 -28.27 38.97
N ARG A 265 46.87 -28.30 40.26
CA ARG A 265 46.27 -29.21 41.28
C ARG A 265 44.90 -28.74 41.75
N ASP A 266 44.57 -27.48 41.51
CA ASP A 266 43.27 -26.86 41.79
C ASP A 266 42.48 -26.43 40.52
N GLY A 267 43.10 -26.32 39.33
CA GLY A 267 42.44 -26.51 38.02
C GLY A 267 42.06 -25.25 37.23
N ASP A 268 42.85 -24.18 37.28
CA ASP A 268 42.46 -22.83 36.82
C ASP A 268 43.09 -22.36 35.49
N GLY A 269 43.86 -23.23 34.82
CA GLY A 269 44.58 -22.89 33.58
C GLY A 269 45.99 -22.33 33.80
N CYS A 270 46.49 -22.28 35.05
CA CYS A 270 47.87 -21.87 35.40
C CYS A 270 48.73 -23.06 35.89
N HIS A 271 50.04 -22.87 36.09
CA HIS A 271 50.96 -23.98 36.40
C HIS A 271 51.62 -23.89 37.81
N ASP A 272 51.16 -24.72 38.77
CA ASP A 272 51.47 -24.72 40.23
C ASP A 272 52.93 -24.41 40.62
N PHE A 273 53.90 -25.02 39.92
CA PHE A 273 55.30 -24.99 40.36
C PHE A 273 56.01 -23.65 40.13
N GLU A 274 55.59 -22.90 39.12
CA GLU A 274 56.25 -21.66 38.72
C GLU A 274 55.41 -20.44 39.05
N GLU A 275 54.15 -20.66 39.49
CA GLU A 275 53.12 -19.62 39.63
C GLU A 275 52.33 -19.63 41.00
N ASP A 276 52.53 -20.56 42.00
CA ASP A 276 51.74 -20.65 43.31
C ASP A 276 52.55 -20.84 44.67
N LEU A 277 52.02 -20.49 45.88
CA LEU A 277 52.74 -20.34 47.21
C LEU A 277 52.06 -20.82 48.55
N ASP A 278 50.93 -21.54 48.59
CA ASP A 278 50.31 -22.09 49.83
C ASP A 278 49.96 -23.59 49.67
N ASP A 279 50.59 -24.47 50.46
CA ASP A 279 50.72 -25.90 50.13
C ASP A 279 49.61 -26.81 50.68
N ASP A 280 49.15 -26.63 51.94
CA ASP A 280 48.01 -27.35 52.52
C ASP A 280 46.77 -26.48 52.70
N ASN A 281 46.90 -25.19 52.36
CA ASN A 281 45.84 -24.20 52.33
C ASN A 281 45.06 -24.16 53.67
N ASP A 282 45.77 -24.35 54.79
CA ASP A 282 45.27 -24.09 56.15
C ASP A 282 45.54 -22.63 56.61
N LEU A 283 46.23 -21.89 55.75
CA LEU A 283 46.22 -20.44 55.67
C LEU A 283 46.99 -19.70 56.77
N ILE A 284 47.62 -20.39 57.73
CA ILE A 284 48.70 -19.76 58.50
C ILE A 284 50.02 -20.22 57.89
N PRO A 285 50.74 -19.33 57.16
CA PRO A 285 51.98 -19.71 56.49
C PRO A 285 52.93 -20.38 57.46
N ASP A 286 53.64 -21.41 56.99
CA ASP A 286 54.53 -22.31 57.75
C ASP A 286 55.47 -21.66 58.82
N ILE A 287 55.64 -20.33 58.85
CA ILE A 287 56.50 -19.57 59.76
C ILE A 287 55.80 -18.91 60.97
N ASP A 288 54.47 -18.76 60.96
CA ASP A 288 53.69 -17.93 61.92
C ASP A 288 52.67 -18.74 62.76
N ASP A 289 52.92 -20.04 62.97
CA ASP A 289 52.03 -20.96 63.70
C ASP A 289 52.68 -21.51 65.00
N ASP A 290 52.08 -21.29 66.17
CA ASP A 290 52.56 -21.80 67.47
C ASP A 290 52.32 -23.35 67.61
N CYS A 291 51.63 -24.01 66.63
CA CYS A 291 51.21 -25.44 66.54
C CYS A 291 51.03 -26.15 65.10
N ALA A 292 51.91 -26.05 64.07
CA ALA A 292 51.70 -26.55 62.65
C ALA A 292 51.82 -28.07 62.24
N SER A 293 50.77 -28.93 62.30
CA SER A 293 50.90 -30.31 61.74
C SER A 293 49.65 -31.13 61.36
N GLU A 294 48.41 -30.62 61.51
CA GLU A 294 47.19 -31.44 61.32
C GLU A 294 46.34 -31.01 60.11
N ILE A 295 46.52 -31.69 58.98
CA ILE A 295 45.70 -31.53 57.77
C ILE A 295 44.26 -32.02 58.00
N GLY A 296 43.29 -31.14 57.77
CA GLY A 296 41.86 -31.42 57.84
C GLY A 296 41.13 -30.78 59.01
N TRP A 297 41.84 -30.01 59.85
CA TRP A 297 41.30 -28.81 60.47
C TRP A 297 42.32 -27.70 60.24
N ILE A 298 41.97 -26.52 60.66
CA ILE A 298 42.63 -25.29 60.25
C ILE A 298 42.80 -24.51 61.54
N SER A 299 43.95 -23.93 61.90
CA SER A 299 43.95 -22.94 62.98
C SER A 299 43.01 -21.84 62.53
N ASN A 300 41.91 -21.72 63.25
CA ASN A 300 40.84 -20.89 62.79
C ASN A 300 40.11 -20.32 63.97
N ALA A 301 39.45 -19.20 63.71
CA ALA A 301 38.74 -18.44 64.72
C ALA A 301 37.58 -19.20 65.39
N GLU A 302 37.19 -20.41 64.98
CA GLU A 302 36.03 -21.08 65.60
C GLU A 302 36.39 -21.96 66.80
N ASN A 303 37.66 -22.27 66.93
CA ASN A 303 38.11 -23.20 67.93
C ASN A 303 39.41 -22.78 68.59
N ASP A 304 39.97 -21.62 68.26
CA ASP A 304 41.15 -20.92 68.77
C ASP A 304 41.01 -19.45 68.36
N TYR A 305 40.23 -18.72 69.14
CA TYR A 305 39.57 -17.50 68.72
C TYR A 305 40.53 -16.32 68.71
N ASP A 306 41.42 -16.21 69.71
CA ASP A 306 42.50 -15.24 69.70
C ASP A 306 43.73 -15.63 68.86
N ARG A 307 43.69 -16.84 68.26
CA ARG A 307 44.61 -17.39 67.25
C ARG A 307 46.05 -17.36 67.67
N ASP A 308 46.27 -17.69 68.92
CA ASP A 308 47.60 -17.98 69.41
C ASP A 308 48.06 -19.42 69.09
N GLY A 309 47.25 -20.18 68.35
CA GLY A 309 47.50 -21.58 67.96
C GLY A 309 46.89 -22.61 68.94
N CYS A 310 46.05 -22.21 69.91
CA CYS A 310 45.49 -23.04 70.98
C CYS A 310 43.95 -23.09 71.04
N SER A 311 43.36 -24.25 71.33
CA SER A 311 41.91 -24.40 71.11
C SER A 311 40.94 -23.93 72.24
N ASP A 312 40.10 -22.90 71.98
CA ASP A 312 38.99 -22.30 72.79
C ASP A 312 38.26 -23.29 73.69
N SER A 313 37.63 -24.29 73.08
CA SER A 313 36.65 -25.18 73.74
C SER A 313 37.27 -26.10 74.81
N THR A 314 38.59 -26.19 74.85
CA THR A 314 39.31 -27.08 75.76
C THR A 314 40.33 -26.37 76.63
N GLU A 315 40.80 -25.18 76.23
CA GLU A 315 41.96 -24.52 76.83
C GLU A 315 41.87 -22.97 77.09
N ASP A 316 40.75 -22.22 76.81
CA ASP A 316 40.56 -20.73 77.04
C ASP A 316 39.25 -20.31 77.82
N ASP A 317 39.18 -19.12 78.47
CA ASP A 317 38.12 -18.63 79.42
C ASP A 317 37.74 -17.12 79.31
N ASP A 318 38.37 -16.37 78.40
CA ASP A 318 38.16 -14.95 78.08
C ASP A 318 38.57 -14.82 76.62
N ASP A 319 37.72 -15.40 75.77
CA ASP A 319 38.09 -15.90 74.45
C ASP A 319 38.57 -14.76 73.53
N ASP A 320 38.29 -13.49 73.86
CA ASP A 320 38.74 -12.28 73.16
C ASP A 320 39.46 -11.24 74.03
N ASN A 321 39.48 -11.35 75.36
CA ASN A 321 40.36 -10.55 76.22
C ASN A 321 40.15 -9.02 76.17
N ASP A 322 38.94 -8.55 75.86
CA ASP A 322 38.59 -7.13 75.66
C ASP A 322 38.29 -6.37 76.99
N GLY A 323 38.07 -7.11 78.07
CA GLY A 323 37.87 -6.61 79.44
C GLY A 323 36.42 -6.53 79.91
N VAL A 324 35.44 -6.86 79.07
CA VAL A 324 34.09 -7.29 79.48
C VAL A 324 34.14 -8.82 79.71
N TYR A 325 33.09 -9.42 80.27
CA TYR A 325 33.07 -10.88 80.48
C TYR A 325 31.94 -11.46 79.63
N ASP A 326 32.14 -12.66 79.07
CA ASP A 326 31.22 -13.41 78.18
C ASP A 326 29.74 -13.43 78.60
N THR A 327 29.43 -13.14 79.86
CA THR A 327 28.07 -13.17 80.42
C THR A 327 27.35 -11.82 80.47
N PHE A 328 28.06 -10.72 80.25
CA PHE A 328 27.54 -9.34 80.20
C PHE A 328 27.87 -8.64 78.88
N ASP A 329 28.43 -9.39 77.95
CA ASP A 329 28.77 -8.97 76.61
C ASP A 329 27.68 -9.43 75.63
N SER A 330 27.25 -8.54 74.73
CA SER A 330 26.46 -8.93 73.55
C SER A 330 27.31 -9.72 72.55
N CYS A 331 28.64 -9.53 72.58
CA CYS A 331 29.67 -10.24 71.83
C CYS A 331 30.66 -10.97 72.76
N PRO A 332 30.24 -12.07 73.41
CA PRO A 332 31.06 -12.81 74.39
C PRO A 332 32.41 -13.37 73.92
N VAL A 333 32.65 -13.37 72.62
CA VAL A 333 33.82 -13.91 71.93
C VAL A 333 34.08 -12.92 70.79
N GLY A 334 34.56 -11.74 71.14
CA GLY A 334 34.59 -10.50 70.40
C GLY A 334 35.94 -10.11 69.77
N GLU A 335 36.27 -8.87 69.40
CA GLU A 335 37.58 -8.59 68.78
C GLU A 335 38.67 -8.67 69.85
N ILE A 336 39.83 -9.26 69.55
CA ILE A 336 40.86 -9.41 70.57
C ILE A 336 41.74 -8.17 70.69
N GLY A 337 42.00 -7.72 71.92
CA GLY A 337 43.03 -6.71 72.21
C GLY A 337 42.59 -5.24 72.14
N TRP A 338 41.30 -4.96 72.35
CA TRP A 338 40.73 -3.62 72.51
C TRP A 338 40.04 -3.44 73.89
N GLU A 339 39.31 -2.33 74.10
CA GLU A 339 38.57 -2.04 75.34
C GLU A 339 37.29 -1.24 75.01
N SER A 340 36.11 -1.71 75.41
CA SER A 340 34.80 -1.01 75.20
C SER A 340 34.75 0.43 75.76
N LYS A 341 34.43 1.41 74.89
CA LYS A 341 34.36 2.87 75.16
C LYS A 341 33.40 3.60 74.19
N PRO A 342 32.81 4.78 74.54
CA PRO A 342 31.81 5.51 73.74
C PRO A 342 32.20 6.03 72.34
N TYR A 343 33.36 5.68 71.83
CA TYR A 343 33.84 6.03 70.48
C TYR A 343 34.38 4.81 69.73
N THR A 344 34.28 3.63 70.33
CA THR A 344 34.58 2.30 69.79
C THR A 344 33.43 1.33 70.07
N ASP A 345 32.29 1.85 70.52
CA ASP A 345 31.09 1.18 71.06
C ASP A 345 30.02 2.30 71.22
N TRP A 346 29.28 2.61 70.15
CA TRP A 346 28.41 3.79 69.93
C TRP A 346 27.16 3.71 70.79
N ASP A 347 26.63 2.51 70.97
CA ASP A 347 25.43 2.22 71.74
C ASP A 347 25.73 1.63 73.15
N ALA A 348 26.98 1.21 73.40
CA ALA A 348 27.57 0.77 74.67
C ALA A 348 27.19 -0.66 75.13
N ASP A 349 27.16 -1.63 74.22
CA ASP A 349 26.64 -2.98 74.49
C ASP A 349 27.70 -4.08 74.73
N GLY A 350 28.98 -3.76 74.55
CA GLY A 350 30.12 -4.69 74.74
C GLY A 350 30.74 -5.13 73.42
N CYS A 351 30.02 -5.04 72.32
CA CYS A 351 30.53 -5.25 70.98
C CYS A 351 31.29 -4.02 70.49
N ARG A 352 32.36 -4.22 69.73
CA ARG A 352 33.04 -3.10 69.08
C ARG A 352 32.34 -2.72 67.78
N ASP A 353 32.03 -1.42 67.65
CA ASP A 353 31.45 -0.84 66.43
C ASP A 353 32.15 -1.25 65.12
N LEU A 354 33.48 -1.43 65.19
CA LEU A 354 34.29 -1.60 64.00
C LEU A 354 34.35 -3.04 63.50
N SER A 355 33.90 -4.01 64.30
CA SER A 355 34.27 -5.41 64.07
C SER A 355 33.26 -6.44 64.53
N GLU A 356 32.37 -6.10 65.46
CA GLU A 356 31.52 -7.09 66.14
C GLU A 356 30.08 -6.67 66.27
N ASP A 357 29.85 -5.37 66.42
CA ASP A 357 28.53 -4.82 66.24
C ASP A 357 28.28 -4.63 64.75
N LEU A 358 27.11 -5.05 64.30
CA LEU A 358 26.67 -4.88 62.92
C LEU A 358 25.47 -3.95 62.84
N ASP A 359 25.02 -3.37 63.95
CA ASP A 359 23.92 -2.40 64.03
C ASP A 359 24.35 -1.35 65.07
N ASP A 360 25.31 -0.51 64.67
CA ASP A 360 26.05 0.45 65.51
C ASP A 360 25.08 1.36 66.31
N ASP A 361 23.87 1.63 65.79
CA ASP A 361 22.88 2.52 66.40
C ASP A 361 21.60 1.80 66.92
N ASN A 362 21.51 0.50 66.70
CA ASN A 362 20.53 -0.45 67.23
C ASN A 362 19.08 -0.19 66.75
N ASP A 363 18.90 0.11 65.46
CA ASP A 363 17.61 0.38 64.82
C ASP A 363 16.98 -0.82 64.08
N GLN A 364 17.67 -1.97 64.09
CA GLN A 364 17.35 -3.25 63.45
C GLN A 364 17.71 -3.38 61.97
N VAL A 365 18.38 -2.39 61.39
CA VAL A 365 19.05 -2.51 60.10
C VAL A 365 20.54 -2.66 60.34
N ASN A 366 21.16 -3.63 59.67
CA ASN A 366 22.59 -3.83 59.85
C ASN A 366 23.38 -2.74 59.09
N ASP A 367 24.50 -2.27 59.63
CA ASP A 367 25.42 -1.28 59.07
C ASP A 367 25.78 -1.47 57.58
N THR A 368 25.80 -2.71 57.10
CA THR A 368 26.11 -3.02 55.69
C THR A 368 24.95 -2.77 54.74
N ASP A 369 23.73 -2.88 55.25
CA ASP A 369 22.47 -2.63 54.56
C ASP A 369 21.84 -1.28 55.01
N ASP A 370 22.52 -0.56 55.91
CA ASP A 370 22.14 0.75 56.44
C ASP A 370 22.99 1.88 55.85
N SER A 371 22.37 2.76 55.05
CA SER A 371 22.99 3.97 54.50
C SER A 371 23.41 4.97 55.58
N CYS A 372 22.73 4.93 56.72
CA CYS A 372 22.84 5.78 57.90
C CYS A 372 23.31 5.03 59.15
N TRP A 373 24.17 4.01 59.02
CA TRP A 373 24.76 3.16 60.08
C TRP A 373 25.23 3.80 61.41
N ARG A 374 25.28 5.13 61.55
CA ARG A 374 25.50 5.84 62.84
C ARG A 374 24.46 6.93 63.07
N GLY A 375 23.22 6.61 62.76
CA GLY A 375 22.07 7.50 62.76
C GLY A 375 21.55 7.78 64.16
N ILE A 376 20.27 8.11 64.23
CA ILE A 376 19.59 8.37 65.50
C ILE A 376 19.41 7.05 66.25
N SER A 377 20.33 6.72 67.17
CA SER A 377 20.23 5.44 67.89
C SER A 377 18.90 5.19 68.64
N ASN A 378 18.53 3.91 68.72
CA ASN A 378 17.35 3.37 69.42
C ASN A 378 15.97 3.73 68.82
N TRP A 379 15.80 3.61 67.50
CA TRP A 379 14.50 3.61 66.82
C TRP A 379 14.25 2.25 66.12
N TYR A 380 13.28 2.17 65.19
CA TYR A 380 12.98 0.92 64.48
C TYR A 380 12.63 1.22 63.03
N SER A 381 13.43 0.74 62.08
CA SER A 381 13.12 0.81 60.65
C SER A 381 11.80 0.10 60.32
N ASN A 382 10.95 0.74 59.53
CA ASN A 382 9.73 0.17 58.93
C ASN A 382 9.15 1.10 57.86
N SER A 383 8.32 0.55 56.97
CA SER A 383 7.70 1.23 55.82
C SER A 383 6.95 2.56 56.08
N GLU A 384 6.68 2.93 57.33
CA GLU A 384 6.08 4.23 57.69
C GLU A 384 7.12 5.34 57.91
N PHE A 385 8.35 4.99 58.30
CA PHE A 385 9.43 5.91 58.67
C PHE A 385 10.76 5.67 57.94
N ASP A 386 10.80 4.62 57.13
CA ASP A 386 11.89 4.17 56.27
C ASP A 386 11.21 3.46 55.09
N TYR A 387 10.90 4.19 54.00
CA TYR A 387 10.04 3.68 52.92
C TYR A 387 10.76 2.69 52.01
N ASP A 388 12.02 2.95 51.67
CA ASP A 388 12.85 2.08 50.84
C ASP A 388 13.55 0.96 51.62
N GLY A 389 13.67 1.11 52.95
CA GLY A 389 14.21 0.12 53.86
C GLY A 389 15.73 0.18 53.98
N ASP A 390 16.34 1.34 53.75
CA ASP A 390 17.80 1.53 53.73
C ASP A 390 18.43 1.87 55.08
N GLY A 391 17.65 1.84 56.17
CA GLY A 391 18.14 2.15 57.53
C GLY A 391 18.27 3.65 57.82
N CYS A 392 17.99 4.53 56.87
CA CYS A 392 17.83 5.95 57.12
C CYS A 392 16.36 6.28 57.46
N GLN A 393 16.17 7.25 58.37
CA GLN A 393 14.84 7.75 58.67
C GLN A 393 14.40 8.83 57.66
N ASP A 394 13.33 8.56 56.89
CA ASP A 394 12.70 9.45 55.89
C ASP A 394 12.70 10.93 56.33
N SER A 395 12.28 11.18 57.58
CA SER A 395 12.00 12.55 58.03
C SER A 395 13.23 13.41 58.38
N SER A 396 14.41 12.80 58.52
CA SER A 396 15.57 13.51 59.08
C SER A 396 16.94 13.06 58.61
N GLU A 397 17.08 11.84 58.11
CA GLU A 397 18.38 11.24 57.76
C GLU A 397 18.45 10.81 56.30
N ASP A 398 17.29 10.59 55.66
CA ASP A 398 17.16 10.33 54.23
C ASP A 398 16.79 11.60 53.44
N ASP A 399 17.38 11.77 52.26
CA ASP A 399 17.09 12.86 51.32
C ASP A 399 16.37 12.33 50.05
N ASP A 400 16.14 11.01 49.92
CA ASP A 400 15.54 10.31 48.77
C ASP A 400 14.70 9.10 49.27
N ASP A 401 13.52 9.39 49.85
CA ASP A 401 12.68 8.42 50.61
C ASP A 401 12.38 7.09 49.86
N ASP A 402 12.41 7.06 48.52
CA ASP A 402 12.09 5.87 47.72
C ASP A 402 13.25 5.30 46.90
N SER A 403 14.45 5.88 47.05
CA SER A 403 15.70 5.49 46.39
C SER A 403 15.57 5.37 44.86
N ASP A 404 14.72 6.20 44.24
CA ASP A 404 14.51 6.20 42.79
C ASP A 404 15.59 6.99 42.02
N GLY A 405 16.46 7.69 42.76
CA GLY A 405 17.56 8.50 42.27
C GLY A 405 17.23 9.98 42.11
N VAL A 406 16.04 10.41 42.54
CA VAL A 406 15.58 11.81 42.56
C VAL A 406 15.25 12.22 44.00
N ASN A 407 16.21 12.87 44.68
CA ASN A 407 15.99 13.41 46.03
C ASN A 407 14.68 14.22 46.17
N ASP A 408 13.97 14.03 47.28
CA ASP A 408 12.70 14.71 47.59
C ASP A 408 12.74 16.23 47.40
N VAL A 409 13.79 16.84 47.95
CA VAL A 409 13.97 18.30 47.98
C VAL A 409 15.42 18.69 47.74
N ASN A 410 15.63 19.88 47.18
CA ASN A 410 16.97 20.49 47.15
C ASN A 410 17.34 21.19 48.46
N GLU A 411 18.60 21.67 48.57
CA GLU A 411 19.12 22.43 49.72
C GLU A 411 18.25 23.64 50.18
N THR A 412 17.35 24.14 49.32
CA THR A 412 16.47 25.27 49.63
C THR A 412 15.04 24.86 50.03
N GLY A 413 14.74 23.56 50.05
CA GLY A 413 13.43 22.98 50.35
C GLY A 413 12.43 23.08 49.20
N VAL A 414 12.91 23.16 47.95
CA VAL A 414 12.06 23.04 46.76
C VAL A 414 11.95 21.57 46.42
N ILE A 415 10.71 21.10 46.24
CA ILE A 415 10.36 19.74 45.80
C ILE A 415 11.01 19.49 44.43
N LEU A 416 11.84 18.46 44.34
CA LEU A 416 12.41 17.97 43.08
C LEU A 416 11.65 16.72 42.60
N ASP A 417 11.26 15.87 43.54
CA ASP A 417 10.45 14.69 43.29
C ASP A 417 8.94 14.97 43.47
N GLU A 418 8.18 14.82 42.39
CA GLU A 418 6.71 14.94 42.42
C GLU A 418 6.01 13.66 42.93
N CYS A 419 6.72 12.53 42.95
CA CYS A 419 6.30 11.20 43.36
C CYS A 419 7.29 10.57 44.37
N PRO A 420 7.45 11.16 45.58
CA PRO A 420 8.43 10.77 46.62
C PRO A 420 8.22 9.39 47.26
N ARG A 421 7.32 8.60 46.70
CA ARG A 421 6.98 7.23 47.13
C ARG A 421 6.61 6.40 45.91
N SER A 422 7.37 6.53 44.83
CA SER A 422 7.30 5.71 43.63
C SER A 422 7.40 4.22 44.00
N PRO A 423 6.91 3.31 43.13
CA PRO A 423 7.02 1.88 43.38
C PRO A 423 8.48 1.44 43.56
N LEU A 424 8.81 0.83 44.71
CA LEU A 424 10.16 0.36 44.99
C LEU A 424 10.71 -0.53 43.87
N ASN A 425 11.93 -0.26 43.40
CA ASN A 425 12.60 -0.86 42.24
C ASN A 425 12.00 -0.51 40.87
N ALA A 426 11.25 0.59 40.76
CA ALA A 426 10.85 1.14 39.46
C ALA A 426 12.06 1.32 38.53
N GLN A 427 11.89 0.98 37.26
CA GLN A 427 12.97 1.01 36.27
C GLN A 427 12.77 2.15 35.25
N ASP A 428 11.60 2.80 35.26
CA ASP A 428 11.21 3.87 34.34
C ASP A 428 10.77 5.09 35.15
N ILE A 429 11.76 5.77 35.73
CA ILE A 429 11.61 7.00 36.51
C ILE A 429 12.00 8.20 35.65
N ASP A 430 11.18 9.27 35.62
CA ASP A 430 11.53 10.51 34.91
C ASP A 430 12.33 11.49 35.77
N GLU A 431 12.63 12.67 35.20
CA GLU A 431 13.35 13.74 35.90
C GLU A 431 12.59 14.36 37.08
N ARG A 432 11.35 13.91 37.35
CA ARG A 432 10.49 14.36 38.45
C ARG A 432 10.19 13.23 39.44
N GLY A 433 10.94 12.12 39.38
CA GLY A 433 10.85 11.01 40.32
C GLY A 433 9.58 10.16 40.18
N CYS A 434 8.87 10.23 39.04
CA CYS A 434 7.62 9.48 38.87
C CYS A 434 7.82 8.24 37.99
N ASP A 435 7.19 7.11 38.35
CA ASP A 435 7.13 5.90 37.50
C ASP A 435 6.10 6.02 36.37
N SER A 436 6.25 5.23 35.31
CA SER A 436 5.28 5.12 34.19
C SER A 436 3.84 4.83 34.64
N THR A 437 3.63 4.24 35.82
CA THR A 437 2.30 3.98 36.39
C THR A 437 1.64 5.19 37.03
N GLU A 438 2.40 6.26 37.26
CA GLU A 438 1.97 7.48 37.95
C GLU A 438 1.99 8.71 37.04
N ARG A 439 2.62 8.59 35.86
CA ARG A 439 2.74 9.64 34.84
C ARG A 439 1.70 9.49 33.73
N ASP A 440 1.25 10.63 33.22
CA ASP A 440 0.47 10.79 31.99
C ASP A 440 1.15 11.91 31.19
N THR A 441 2.07 11.52 30.31
CA THR A 441 3.02 12.41 29.65
C THR A 441 2.34 13.33 28.63
N ASP A 442 1.31 12.86 27.93
CA ASP A 442 0.58 13.64 26.93
C ASP A 442 -0.75 14.23 27.44
N ALA A 443 -1.10 13.95 28.69
CA ALA A 443 -2.27 14.46 29.40
C ALA A 443 -3.60 14.11 28.72
N ASP A 444 -3.66 12.93 28.09
CA ASP A 444 -4.86 12.41 27.44
C ASP A 444 -5.82 11.68 28.41
N GLY A 445 -5.36 11.42 29.63
CA GLY A 445 -6.10 10.76 30.70
C GLY A 445 -5.81 9.27 30.87
N VAL A 446 -4.85 8.71 30.13
CA VAL A 446 -4.31 7.35 30.27
C VAL A 446 -2.87 7.44 30.77
N MET A 447 -2.53 6.65 31.80
CA MET A 447 -1.16 6.66 32.33
C MET A 447 -0.20 6.01 31.34
N ASP A 448 1.06 6.45 31.31
CA ASP A 448 2.09 6.00 30.36
C ASP A 448 2.24 4.46 30.33
N SER A 449 2.10 3.79 31.48
CA SER A 449 2.15 2.33 31.60
C SER A 449 1.02 1.57 30.87
N ASP A 450 -0.14 2.21 30.69
CA ASP A 450 -1.33 1.66 30.01
C ASP A 450 -1.57 2.33 28.64
N ASP A 451 -0.75 3.31 28.27
CA ASP A 451 -0.87 4.08 27.03
C ASP A 451 -0.14 3.42 25.87
N TYR A 452 -0.91 3.05 24.83
CA TYR A 452 -0.38 2.43 23.62
C TYR A 452 -0.11 3.45 22.52
N CYS A 453 -0.54 4.70 22.70
CA CYS A 453 -0.40 5.79 21.77
C CYS A 453 0.23 7.02 22.43
N PRO A 454 1.51 6.93 22.85
CA PRO A 454 2.19 8.03 23.51
C PRO A 454 2.29 9.24 22.59
N GLY A 455 1.86 10.40 23.10
CA GLY A 455 1.89 11.67 22.38
C GLY A 455 0.58 11.99 21.65
N THR A 456 -0.53 11.41 22.07
CA THR A 456 -1.86 11.75 21.57
C THR A 456 -2.14 13.24 21.81
N PRO A 457 -2.54 14.01 20.77
CA PRO A 457 -2.72 15.45 20.94
C PRO A 457 -3.78 15.80 21.99
N ILE A 458 -3.41 16.69 22.92
CA ILE A 458 -4.28 17.17 24.01
C ILE A 458 -5.65 17.62 23.47
N GLY A 459 -6.71 17.09 24.07
CA GLY A 459 -8.10 17.44 23.78
C GLY A 459 -8.79 16.53 22.77
N ASN A 460 -8.06 15.57 22.18
CA ASN A 460 -8.66 14.47 21.44
C ASN A 460 -9.46 13.53 22.36
N ILE A 461 -10.47 12.88 21.81
CA ILE A 461 -11.22 11.85 22.52
C ILE A 461 -10.48 10.53 22.31
N VAL A 462 -9.89 10.01 23.38
CA VAL A 462 -9.12 8.76 23.37
C VAL A 462 -9.96 7.56 23.78
N ASN A 463 -9.52 6.36 23.36
CA ASN A 463 -10.08 5.09 23.81
C ASN A 463 -9.44 4.66 25.15
N LEU A 464 -9.62 3.39 25.54
CA LEU A 464 -9.13 2.89 26.83
C LEU A 464 -7.61 2.69 26.90
N VAL A 465 -6.89 2.86 25.79
CA VAL A 465 -5.43 2.65 25.69
C VAL A 465 -4.72 3.90 25.15
N GLY A 466 -5.29 5.09 25.38
CA GLY A 466 -4.72 6.40 25.00
C GLY A 466 -4.85 6.78 23.52
N CYS A 467 -5.36 5.88 22.67
CA CYS A 467 -5.39 6.15 21.24
C CYS A 467 -6.60 6.99 20.82
N ALA A 468 -6.35 8.02 20.00
CA ALA A 468 -7.37 8.79 19.29
C ALA A 468 -7.54 8.32 17.83
N ASP A 469 -8.65 8.73 17.21
CA ASP A 469 -8.84 8.70 15.76
C ASP A 469 -8.28 10.01 15.20
N ILE A 470 -7.10 9.93 14.57
CA ILE A 470 -6.29 11.10 14.20
C ILE A 470 -6.70 11.68 12.84
N ASP A 471 -7.08 10.84 11.89
CA ASP A 471 -7.51 11.27 10.55
C ASP A 471 -9.04 11.44 10.43
N GLY A 472 -9.79 10.99 11.43
CA GLY A 472 -11.23 11.19 11.56
C GLY A 472 -12.06 10.22 10.72
N ASP A 473 -11.49 9.07 10.36
CA ASP A 473 -12.14 8.05 9.53
C ASP A 473 -13.07 7.10 10.35
N GLY A 474 -13.01 7.21 11.69
CA GLY A 474 -13.80 6.41 12.63
C GLY A 474 -13.04 5.23 13.24
N VAL A 475 -11.75 5.05 12.93
CA VAL A 475 -10.88 3.99 13.43
C VAL A 475 -9.77 4.59 14.30
N PHE A 476 -9.60 4.07 15.52
CA PHE A 476 -8.56 4.55 16.43
C PHE A 476 -7.18 4.10 15.98
N SER A 477 -6.17 4.95 16.14
CA SER A 477 -4.82 4.75 15.58
C SER A 477 -4.12 3.45 16.01
N ASN A 478 -4.47 2.82 17.14
CA ASN A 478 -3.89 1.53 17.52
C ASN A 478 -4.38 0.34 16.67
N VAL A 479 -5.49 0.49 15.97
CA VAL A 479 -6.07 -0.56 15.11
C VAL A 479 -6.27 -0.09 13.67
N ASP A 480 -5.78 1.11 13.38
CA ASP A 480 -5.80 1.71 12.06
C ASP A 480 -4.50 1.36 11.32
N ASN A 481 -4.65 0.69 10.18
CA ASN A 481 -3.53 0.33 9.31
C ASN A 481 -3.22 1.43 8.27
N CYS A 482 -4.07 2.45 8.16
CA CYS A 482 -4.10 3.45 7.12
C CYS A 482 -4.30 4.86 7.71
N SER A 483 -3.29 5.36 8.40
CA SER A 483 -3.29 6.58 9.23
C SER A 483 -3.60 7.94 8.56
N GLU A 484 -3.95 7.96 7.27
CA GLU A 484 -4.23 9.17 6.50
C GLU A 484 -5.35 8.93 5.46
N THR A 485 -6.47 8.37 5.90
CA THR A 485 -7.65 8.19 5.05
C THR A 485 -8.29 9.54 4.73
N GLU A 486 -8.36 9.85 3.44
CA GLU A 486 -8.89 11.12 2.96
C GLU A 486 -10.39 11.25 3.31
N PRO A 487 -10.86 12.47 3.68
CA PRO A 487 -12.27 12.71 3.85
C PRO A 487 -13.06 12.37 2.58
N LYS A 488 -14.31 11.93 2.76
CA LYS A 488 -15.20 11.46 1.68
C LYS A 488 -14.74 10.17 0.99
N TRP A 489 -14.05 9.31 1.72
CA TRP A 489 -13.82 7.91 1.35
C TRP A 489 -14.36 6.99 2.44
N THR A 490 -14.79 5.80 2.04
CA THR A 490 -15.30 4.80 2.99
C THR A 490 -14.15 3.94 3.48
N PRO A 491 -13.72 4.06 4.76
CA PRO A 491 -12.75 3.16 5.33
C PRO A 491 -13.37 1.78 5.60
N ASP A 492 -12.54 0.75 5.54
CA ASP A 492 -12.89 -0.58 6.02
C ASP A 492 -12.70 -0.71 7.55
N ASN A 493 -12.81 -1.92 8.08
CA ASN A 493 -12.65 -2.15 9.53
C ASN A 493 -11.22 -1.94 10.04
N ALA A 494 -10.25 -1.79 9.15
CA ALA A 494 -8.85 -1.53 9.46
C ALA A 494 -8.45 -0.08 9.15
N GLY A 495 -9.43 0.80 8.90
CA GLY A 495 -9.19 2.22 8.57
C GLY A 495 -8.80 2.46 7.12
N CYS A 496 -8.81 1.44 6.25
CA CYS A 496 -8.30 1.58 4.89
C CYS A 496 -9.41 1.83 3.87
N ALA A 497 -9.30 2.90 3.08
CA ALA A 497 -10.14 3.15 1.92
C ALA A 497 -9.65 2.39 0.67
N VAL A 498 -10.53 2.21 -0.31
CA VAL A 498 -10.25 1.44 -1.54
C VAL A 498 -9.02 1.94 -2.33
N TYR A 499 -8.65 3.22 -2.21
CA TYR A 499 -7.47 3.77 -2.89
C TYR A 499 -6.13 3.52 -2.15
N GLN A 500 -6.19 3.16 -0.86
CA GLN A 500 -5.01 2.76 -0.10
C GLN A 500 -4.70 1.28 -0.30
N LEU A 501 -5.68 0.47 -0.72
CA LEU A 501 -5.51 -0.98 -0.87
C LEU A 501 -4.65 -1.37 -2.08
N PRO A 502 -3.76 -2.37 -1.95
CA PRO A 502 -2.96 -2.87 -3.07
C PRO A 502 -3.82 -3.50 -4.17
N VAL A 503 -3.43 -3.30 -5.43
CA VAL A 503 -4.08 -3.91 -6.59
C VAL A 503 -3.56 -5.33 -6.79
N ASP A 504 -4.48 -6.30 -6.78
CA ASP A 504 -4.14 -7.69 -7.05
C ASP A 504 -3.55 -7.91 -8.45
N TRP A 505 -2.58 -8.82 -8.54
CA TRP A 505 -2.00 -9.25 -9.82
C TRP A 505 -3.06 -9.93 -10.70
N LYS A 506 -3.12 -9.55 -11.99
CA LYS A 506 -4.01 -10.17 -12.97
C LYS A 506 -3.30 -11.31 -13.69
N GLU A 507 -3.81 -12.53 -13.50
CA GLU A 507 -3.27 -13.77 -14.11
C GLU A 507 -3.63 -13.96 -15.59
N THR A 508 -4.63 -13.25 -16.10
CA THR A 508 -5.12 -13.42 -17.49
C THR A 508 -5.46 -12.07 -18.11
N GLY A 509 -5.74 -12.06 -19.42
CA GLY A 509 -6.08 -10.84 -20.15
C GLY A 509 -4.86 -9.99 -20.48
N HIS A 510 -3.68 -10.60 -20.53
CA HIS A 510 -2.47 -9.92 -20.95
C HIS A 510 -2.50 -9.60 -22.45
N GLY A 511 -1.92 -8.45 -22.80
CA GLY A 511 -1.82 -8.01 -24.18
C GLY A 511 -0.56 -7.19 -24.42
N ASN A 512 -0.40 -6.75 -25.68
CA ASN A 512 0.74 -5.95 -26.11
C ASN A 512 0.33 -4.59 -26.69
N GLY A 513 -0.97 -4.27 -26.60
CA GLY A 513 -1.54 -2.97 -26.90
C GLY A 513 -1.36 -1.98 -25.76
N ARG A 514 -1.73 -0.73 -26.03
CA ARG A 514 -1.74 0.35 -25.03
C ARG A 514 -2.96 0.16 -24.14
N MET A 515 -2.77 0.36 -22.83
CA MET A 515 -3.74 0.07 -21.78
C MET A 515 -4.04 -1.42 -21.55
N ASP A 516 -3.41 -2.35 -22.30
CA ASP A 516 -3.51 -3.78 -22.01
C ASP A 516 -2.75 -4.12 -20.73
N THR A 517 -3.22 -5.16 -20.04
CA THR A 517 -2.52 -5.70 -18.86
C THR A 517 -1.19 -6.34 -19.31
N VAL A 518 -0.10 -6.03 -18.60
CA VAL A 518 1.24 -6.50 -18.97
C VAL A 518 1.52 -7.87 -18.35
N ALA A 519 1.89 -8.84 -19.18
CA ALA A 519 2.29 -10.18 -18.73
C ALA A 519 3.57 -10.15 -17.87
N HIS A 520 3.89 -11.28 -17.23
CA HIS A 520 5.12 -11.38 -16.47
C HIS A 520 6.35 -11.22 -17.39
N PHE A 521 7.42 -10.64 -16.85
CA PHE A 521 8.75 -10.65 -17.47
C PHE A 521 9.83 -10.59 -16.40
N SER A 522 11.02 -11.03 -16.80
CA SER A 522 12.23 -11.00 -16.00
C SER A 522 13.35 -10.38 -16.80
N VAL A 523 14.12 -9.50 -16.14
CA VAL A 523 15.26 -8.84 -16.76
C VAL A 523 16.50 -9.01 -15.90
N PRO A 524 17.64 -9.44 -16.48
CA PRO A 524 18.93 -9.37 -15.80
C PRO A 524 19.28 -7.91 -15.50
N THR A 525 19.66 -7.62 -14.27
CA THR A 525 20.17 -6.32 -13.83
C THR A 525 21.62 -6.46 -13.36
N LEU A 526 22.32 -5.34 -13.15
CA LEU A 526 23.68 -5.35 -12.59
C LEU A 526 23.74 -6.03 -11.20
N ASP A 527 22.64 -5.98 -10.44
CA ASP A 527 22.55 -6.50 -9.08
C ASP A 527 21.82 -7.86 -8.98
N GLY A 528 21.45 -8.48 -10.11
CA GLY A 528 20.79 -9.78 -10.13
C GLY A 528 19.79 -9.95 -11.27
N THR A 529 18.60 -10.47 -10.98
CA THR A 529 17.52 -10.55 -11.98
C THR A 529 16.23 -10.08 -11.35
N TRP A 530 15.67 -9.01 -11.89
CA TRP A 530 14.43 -8.41 -11.43
C TRP A 530 13.21 -9.10 -12.06
N SER A 531 12.12 -9.24 -11.30
CA SER A 531 10.93 -10.02 -11.67
C SER A 531 9.68 -9.16 -11.57
N PHE A 532 8.96 -8.92 -12.66
CA PHE A 532 7.79 -8.06 -12.56
C PHE A 532 6.71 -8.61 -11.61
N ARG A 533 6.49 -9.93 -11.63
CA ARG A 533 5.42 -10.55 -10.82
C ARG A 533 5.83 -10.77 -9.36
N ASN A 534 7.10 -11.09 -9.08
CA ASN A 534 7.53 -11.29 -7.69
C ASN A 534 7.63 -9.96 -6.94
N GLU A 535 7.89 -8.88 -7.67
CA GLU A 535 8.05 -7.53 -7.13
C GLU A 535 6.73 -6.74 -7.20
N TRP A 536 5.64 -7.39 -7.62
CA TRP A 536 4.32 -6.78 -7.66
C TRP A 536 3.74 -6.74 -6.24
N ASN A 537 3.66 -5.54 -5.67
CA ASN A 537 2.96 -5.26 -4.42
C ASN A 537 1.57 -4.64 -4.64
N GLY A 538 1.20 -4.31 -5.89
CA GLY A 538 -0.06 -3.66 -6.20
C GLY A 538 -0.12 -2.17 -5.85
N GLU A 539 1.00 -1.56 -5.47
CA GLU A 539 1.12 -0.14 -5.08
C GLU A 539 2.02 0.64 -6.03
N ASP A 540 2.98 -0.05 -6.66
CA ASP A 540 4.04 0.58 -7.42
C ASP A 540 3.67 0.94 -8.87
N VAL A 541 4.42 1.90 -9.41
CA VAL A 541 4.41 2.29 -10.82
C VAL A 541 5.80 2.13 -11.42
N TYR A 542 5.89 1.75 -12.70
CA TYR A 542 7.16 1.35 -13.31
C TYR A 542 7.46 2.20 -14.56
N ILE A 543 8.63 2.84 -14.59
CA ILE A 543 9.07 3.70 -15.71
C ILE A 543 10.33 3.12 -16.34
N PHE A 544 10.30 2.85 -17.64
CA PHE A 544 11.40 2.25 -18.39
C PHE A 544 12.01 3.25 -19.37
N LEU A 545 13.33 3.41 -19.28
CA LEU A 545 14.11 4.36 -20.06
C LEU A 545 15.24 3.64 -20.79
N PHE A 546 15.12 3.52 -22.11
CA PHE A 546 16.09 2.78 -22.91
C PHE A 546 16.93 3.69 -23.79
N LYS A 547 18.25 3.52 -23.71
CA LYS A 547 19.20 4.17 -24.62
C LYS A 547 19.19 3.49 -25.98
N TYR A 548 19.33 4.29 -27.03
CA TYR A 548 19.59 3.83 -28.37
C TYR A 548 20.49 4.80 -29.13
N THR A 549 21.44 4.25 -29.88
CA THR A 549 22.39 4.95 -30.75
C THR A 549 22.45 4.22 -32.10
N GLY A 550 21.80 4.79 -33.11
CA GLY A 550 21.82 4.25 -34.46
C GLY A 550 23.20 4.34 -35.12
N SER A 551 23.36 3.62 -36.25
CA SER A 551 24.62 3.54 -37.01
C SER A 551 25.16 4.88 -37.54
N SER A 552 24.30 5.90 -37.65
CA SER A 552 24.68 7.27 -38.00
C SER A 552 25.06 8.15 -36.80
N GLY A 553 25.08 7.59 -35.59
CA GLY A 553 25.27 8.31 -34.32
C GLY A 553 24.02 9.06 -33.84
N ASN A 554 22.88 8.90 -34.53
CA ASN A 554 21.61 9.52 -34.14
C ASN A 554 20.86 8.60 -33.17
N GLY A 555 20.28 9.16 -32.12
CA GLY A 555 19.56 8.43 -31.09
C GLY A 555 19.15 9.36 -29.95
N ASN A 556 18.82 8.82 -28.79
CA ASN A 556 18.50 9.61 -27.59
C ASN A 556 19.70 9.82 -26.66
N SER A 557 20.92 9.62 -27.17
CA SER A 557 22.16 9.79 -26.40
C SER A 557 22.27 11.17 -25.70
N ALA A 558 21.74 12.24 -26.31
CA ALA A 558 21.76 13.57 -25.71
C ALA A 558 20.93 13.64 -24.41
N ASP A 559 19.79 12.94 -24.36
CA ASP A 559 18.96 12.88 -23.16
C ASP A 559 19.60 11.99 -22.09
N TRP A 560 20.23 10.88 -22.49
CA TRP A 560 20.95 9.98 -21.59
C TRP A 560 22.13 10.64 -20.87
N THR A 561 22.77 11.63 -21.50
CA THR A 561 23.91 12.36 -20.91
C THR A 561 23.53 13.41 -19.86
N LYS A 562 22.25 13.71 -19.69
CA LYS A 562 21.78 14.66 -18.66
C LYS A 562 21.87 14.03 -17.26
N SER A 563 22.21 14.84 -16.27
CA SER A 563 22.29 14.42 -14.87
C SER A 563 20.91 13.94 -14.37
N PRO A 564 20.77 12.70 -13.87
CA PRO A 564 19.49 12.14 -13.44
C PRO A 564 18.90 12.78 -12.17
N GLY A 565 19.72 13.43 -11.34
CA GLY A 565 19.34 13.74 -9.96
C GLY A 565 18.11 14.63 -9.81
N SER A 566 17.82 15.54 -10.74
CA SER A 566 16.61 16.37 -10.66
C SER A 566 15.34 15.60 -11.00
N MET A 567 15.43 14.60 -11.89
CA MET A 567 14.31 13.72 -12.22
C MET A 567 14.06 12.72 -11.08
N ILE A 568 15.11 12.15 -10.48
CA ILE A 568 14.96 11.15 -9.41
C ILE A 568 14.24 11.76 -8.21
N ARG A 569 14.62 12.97 -7.80
CA ARG A 569 13.98 13.67 -6.68
C ARG A 569 12.53 14.09 -6.92
N GLN A 570 12.04 13.99 -8.15
CA GLN A 570 10.64 14.27 -8.50
C GLN A 570 9.80 13.01 -8.66
N LEU A 571 10.41 11.82 -8.65
CA LEU A 571 9.65 10.57 -8.68
C LEU A 571 8.91 10.39 -7.35
N PRO A 572 7.67 9.87 -7.39
CA PRO A 572 6.97 9.48 -6.17
C PRO A 572 7.62 8.23 -5.56
N ASP A 573 7.37 7.99 -4.27
CA ASP A 573 8.06 6.97 -3.47
C ASP A 573 7.73 5.52 -3.90
N ASN A 574 6.58 5.32 -4.55
CA ASN A 574 6.15 4.05 -5.13
C ASN A 574 6.65 3.84 -6.59
N ALA A 575 7.53 4.69 -7.11
CA ALA A 575 8.03 4.55 -8.47
C ALA A 575 9.28 3.67 -8.57
N HIS A 576 9.25 2.71 -9.47
CA HIS A 576 10.43 2.01 -9.96
C HIS A 576 10.94 2.62 -11.26
N LEU A 577 12.25 2.77 -11.36
CA LEU A 577 12.91 3.32 -12.53
C LEU A 577 13.89 2.33 -13.15
N PHE A 578 13.69 2.00 -14.43
CA PHE A 578 14.55 1.07 -15.16
C PHE A 578 15.36 1.78 -16.22
N TYR A 579 16.68 1.61 -16.17
CA TYR A 579 17.59 2.01 -17.23
C TYR A 579 18.03 0.78 -18.03
N GLY A 580 17.91 0.85 -19.35
CA GLY A 580 18.37 -0.22 -20.26
C GLY A 580 18.95 0.35 -21.56
N SER A 581 19.39 -0.52 -22.47
CA SER A 581 19.96 -0.09 -23.76
C SER A 581 19.70 -1.11 -24.87
N PHE A 582 19.39 -0.59 -26.06
CA PHE A 582 19.31 -1.35 -27.32
C PHE A 582 20.67 -1.42 -28.05
N ASP A 583 21.69 -0.75 -27.52
CA ASP A 583 23.01 -0.74 -28.17
C ASP A 583 23.78 -2.01 -27.82
N ASN A 584 24.64 -2.47 -28.72
CA ASN A 584 25.58 -3.57 -28.43
C ASN A 584 26.51 -3.27 -27.24
N SER A 585 26.59 -2.01 -26.81
CA SER A 585 27.31 -1.52 -25.64
C SER A 585 26.47 -1.54 -24.36
N TYR A 586 25.31 -2.20 -24.33
CA TYR A 586 24.32 -2.10 -23.25
C TYR A 586 24.93 -2.15 -21.85
N HIS A 587 25.80 -3.12 -21.58
CA HIS A 587 26.48 -3.29 -20.29
C HIS A 587 27.25 -2.02 -19.86
N ASN A 588 28.04 -1.46 -20.78
CA ASN A 588 28.80 -0.23 -20.49
C ASN A 588 27.90 1.00 -20.38
N ASP A 589 26.78 1.02 -21.13
CA ASP A 589 25.83 2.12 -21.09
C ASP A 589 25.12 2.21 -19.73
N VAL A 590 24.70 1.07 -19.18
CA VAL A 590 24.00 1.02 -17.89
C VAL A 590 24.96 1.21 -16.71
N ILE A 591 26.20 0.68 -16.76
CA ILE A 591 27.25 1.03 -15.78
C ILE A 591 27.53 2.54 -15.80
N GLY A 592 27.65 3.12 -17.00
CA GLY A 592 27.81 4.57 -17.12
C GLY A 592 26.66 5.35 -16.51
N ARG A 593 25.43 4.84 -16.63
CA ARG A 593 24.24 5.45 -16.02
C ARG A 593 24.20 5.28 -14.50
N GLN A 594 24.58 4.13 -13.96
CA GLN A 594 24.70 3.88 -12.52
C GLN A 594 25.66 4.87 -11.87
N ASN A 595 26.85 5.03 -12.46
CA ASN A 595 27.82 6.04 -12.01
C ASN A 595 27.24 7.46 -12.05
N ALA A 596 26.46 7.81 -13.09
CA ALA A 596 25.84 9.13 -13.19
C ALA A 596 24.76 9.36 -12.11
N VAL A 597 24.07 8.31 -11.65
CA VAL A 597 23.11 8.37 -10.55
C VAL A 597 23.83 8.55 -9.22
N GLN A 598 24.83 7.72 -8.92
CA GLN A 598 25.63 7.80 -7.68
C GLN A 598 26.30 9.18 -7.54
N ASN A 599 26.83 9.73 -8.62
CA ASN A 599 27.41 11.08 -8.59
C ASN A 599 26.38 12.21 -8.39
N ALA A 600 25.08 11.93 -8.56
CA ALA A 600 24.01 12.92 -8.49
C ALA A 600 23.20 12.87 -7.18
N LEU A 601 23.29 11.79 -6.41
CA LEU A 601 22.60 11.56 -5.15
C LEU A 601 23.57 11.66 -3.97
N ASN A 602 23.03 11.93 -2.77
CA ASN A 602 23.76 11.82 -1.50
C ASN A 602 23.52 10.45 -0.84
N PRO A 603 24.25 10.07 0.23
CA PRO A 603 24.12 8.73 0.84
C PRO A 603 22.70 8.37 1.31
N ASP A 604 21.96 9.32 1.87
CA ASP A 604 20.58 9.08 2.34
C ASP A 604 19.63 8.88 1.16
N GLU A 605 19.81 9.65 0.08
CA GLU A 605 19.07 9.48 -1.17
C GLU A 605 19.42 8.16 -1.87
N GLU A 606 20.70 7.74 -1.86
CA GLU A 606 21.11 6.45 -2.41
C GLU A 606 20.45 5.30 -1.67
N LEU A 607 20.41 5.35 -0.33
CA LEU A 607 19.72 4.35 0.49
C LEU A 607 18.22 4.31 0.19
N LYS A 608 17.57 5.48 0.07
CA LYS A 608 16.14 5.58 -0.28
C LYS A 608 15.82 4.90 -1.63
N TRP A 609 16.69 5.04 -2.62
CA TRP A 609 16.44 4.60 -4.00
C TRP A 609 17.08 3.25 -4.36
N GLN A 610 17.78 2.60 -3.43
CA GLN A 610 18.58 1.40 -3.67
C GLN A 610 17.79 0.27 -4.35
N ASP A 611 16.57 -0.01 -3.88
CA ASP A 611 15.73 -1.11 -4.40
C ASP A 611 14.73 -0.65 -5.48
N ARG A 612 14.75 0.64 -5.84
CA ARG A 612 13.79 1.27 -6.75
C ARG A 612 14.40 1.64 -8.10
N ILE A 613 15.73 1.77 -8.21
CA ILE A 613 16.42 2.08 -9.46
C ILE A 613 17.15 0.85 -9.98
N HIS A 614 16.77 0.41 -11.17
CA HIS A 614 17.19 -0.84 -11.78
C HIS A 614 18.01 -0.60 -13.06
N TYR A 615 19.12 -1.31 -13.21
CA TYR A 615 20.03 -1.19 -14.36
C TYR A 615 20.05 -2.49 -15.14
N ILE A 616 19.30 -2.56 -16.24
CA ILE A 616 19.11 -3.78 -17.03
C ILE A 616 20.37 -4.09 -17.84
N ASP A 617 21.04 -5.20 -17.50
CA ASP A 617 22.27 -5.66 -18.13
C ASP A 617 21.97 -6.69 -19.23
N GLN A 618 21.12 -6.28 -20.19
CA GLN A 618 20.74 -7.06 -21.34
C GLN A 618 20.52 -6.16 -22.56
N ASP A 619 20.78 -6.67 -23.76
CA ASP A 619 20.32 -6.04 -24.99
C ASP A 619 18.79 -6.06 -25.04
N MET A 620 18.18 -4.87 -24.97
CA MET A 620 16.72 -4.73 -24.91
C MET A 620 15.98 -5.22 -26.16
N SER A 621 16.69 -5.41 -27.28
CA SER A 621 16.09 -6.06 -28.47
C SER A 621 15.83 -7.56 -28.27
N THR A 622 16.37 -8.15 -27.20
CA THR A 622 16.25 -9.57 -26.83
C THR A 622 15.38 -9.80 -25.60
N ALA A 623 14.78 -8.75 -25.02
CA ALA A 623 13.84 -8.91 -23.91
C ALA A 623 12.66 -9.80 -24.31
N GLY A 624 12.28 -10.70 -23.40
CA GLY A 624 11.12 -11.57 -23.51
C GLY A 624 10.01 -11.20 -22.52
N GLY A 625 8.93 -11.99 -22.50
CA GLY A 625 7.76 -11.75 -21.66
C GLY A 625 7.02 -10.45 -22.02
N GLY A 626 6.20 -9.95 -21.09
CA GLY A 626 5.36 -8.76 -21.30
C GLY A 626 6.15 -7.52 -21.76
N LEU A 627 7.35 -7.27 -21.20
CA LEU A 627 8.19 -6.14 -21.62
C LEU A 627 8.69 -6.31 -23.07
N GLY A 628 9.10 -7.52 -23.45
CA GLY A 628 9.51 -7.83 -24.81
C GLY A 628 8.39 -7.61 -25.84
N ASP A 629 7.17 -8.01 -25.47
CA ASP A 629 5.98 -7.84 -26.31
C ASP A 629 5.64 -6.35 -26.54
N LEU A 630 5.74 -5.52 -25.50
CA LEU A 630 5.56 -4.07 -25.60
C LEU A 630 6.62 -3.44 -26.51
N ILE A 631 7.89 -3.82 -26.33
CA ILE A 631 9.01 -3.32 -27.15
C ILE A 631 8.79 -3.69 -28.63
N GLY A 632 8.42 -4.93 -28.89
CA GLY A 632 8.18 -5.44 -30.25
C GLY A 632 7.01 -4.74 -30.96
N ASN A 633 5.99 -4.31 -30.20
CA ASN A 633 4.80 -3.68 -30.76
C ASN A 633 4.97 -2.16 -30.98
N TRP A 634 5.50 -1.42 -29.99
CA TRP A 634 5.34 0.05 -29.99
C TRP A 634 6.45 0.81 -30.70
N ASN A 635 7.63 0.20 -30.91
CA ASN A 635 8.82 0.87 -31.44
C ASN A 635 9.15 2.19 -30.70
N SER A 636 9.02 2.19 -29.38
CA SER A 636 9.35 3.33 -28.50
C SER A 636 10.70 3.11 -27.77
N PHE A 637 11.21 4.15 -27.13
CA PHE A 637 12.35 4.05 -26.21
C PHE A 637 11.96 4.21 -24.74
N TYR A 638 10.70 4.58 -24.50
CA TYR A 638 10.17 4.88 -23.18
C TYR A 638 8.83 4.16 -22.99
N TYR A 639 8.67 3.51 -21.84
CA TYR A 639 7.49 2.72 -21.50
C TYR A 639 7.12 2.99 -20.04
N GLY A 640 5.83 2.94 -19.73
CA GLY A 640 5.32 2.98 -18.36
C GLY A 640 4.42 1.79 -18.10
N ILE A 641 4.33 1.39 -16.84
CA ILE A 641 3.31 0.46 -16.35
C ILE A 641 2.66 1.13 -15.13
N ASP A 642 1.34 1.30 -15.16
CA ASP A 642 0.59 1.88 -14.04
C ASP A 642 0.25 0.84 -12.96
N ARG A 643 -0.28 1.30 -11.83
CA ARG A 643 -0.69 0.48 -10.68
C ARG A 643 -1.76 -0.57 -11.03
N PHE A 644 -2.43 -0.45 -12.17
CA PHE A 644 -3.41 -1.43 -12.66
C PHE A 644 -2.79 -2.53 -13.53
N GLN A 645 -1.46 -2.62 -13.57
CA GLN A 645 -0.66 -3.52 -14.39
C GLN A 645 -0.78 -3.18 -15.90
N ARG A 646 -1.20 -1.96 -16.26
CA ARG A 646 -1.47 -1.61 -17.67
C ARG A 646 -0.29 -0.93 -18.32
N ALA A 647 -0.03 -1.28 -19.57
CA ALA A 647 1.01 -0.63 -20.37
C ALA A 647 0.61 0.81 -20.74
N ARG A 648 1.49 1.77 -20.49
CA ARG A 648 1.26 3.20 -20.71
C ARG A 648 2.36 3.82 -21.57
N GLU A 649 1.97 4.71 -22.48
CA GLU A 649 2.93 5.50 -23.26
C GLU A 649 3.47 6.69 -22.47
N ILE A 650 4.78 6.84 -22.45
CA ILE A 650 5.44 8.07 -22.02
C ILE A 650 5.34 9.08 -23.18
N GLY A 651 4.60 10.17 -22.98
CA GLY A 651 4.33 11.16 -24.03
C GLY A 651 5.55 11.99 -24.46
N SER A 652 5.33 13.28 -24.75
CA SER A 652 6.38 14.18 -25.17
C SER A 652 7.21 14.69 -23.99
N ILE A 653 8.50 14.35 -23.98
CA ILE A 653 9.50 14.92 -23.06
C ILE A 653 10.06 16.26 -23.54
N TYR A 654 9.52 16.84 -24.61
CA TYR A 654 9.93 18.15 -25.10
C TYR A 654 9.43 19.25 -24.16
N ALA A 655 10.35 20.00 -23.56
CA ALA A 655 10.04 21.16 -22.76
C ALA A 655 9.96 22.41 -23.64
N TRP A 656 8.75 22.95 -23.77
CA TRP A 656 8.47 24.16 -24.55
C TRP A 656 9.12 25.41 -23.96
N THR A 657 9.36 25.42 -22.65
CA THR A 657 10.04 26.49 -21.91
C THR A 657 11.50 26.65 -22.33
N SER A 658 12.21 25.54 -22.51
CA SER A 658 13.64 25.50 -22.89
C SER A 658 13.86 25.27 -24.38
N SER A 659 12.79 24.92 -25.12
CA SER A 659 12.84 24.46 -26.51
C SER A 659 13.75 23.25 -26.73
N SER A 660 13.87 22.38 -25.73
CA SER A 660 14.68 21.17 -25.73
C SER A 660 14.01 20.07 -24.90
N ASN A 661 14.45 18.83 -25.00
CA ASN A 661 13.94 17.77 -24.14
C ASN A 661 14.29 18.05 -22.67
N ASP A 662 13.39 17.76 -21.74
CA ASP A 662 13.66 17.73 -20.31
C ASP A 662 13.37 16.33 -19.79
N ILE A 663 14.32 15.77 -19.03
CA ILE A 663 14.21 14.41 -18.52
C ILE A 663 13.32 14.32 -17.28
N THR A 664 13.07 15.44 -16.60
CA THR A 664 12.15 15.52 -15.44
C THR A 664 10.72 15.11 -15.81
N HIS A 665 10.35 15.28 -17.08
CA HIS A 665 9.07 14.86 -17.64
C HIS A 665 8.79 13.36 -17.46
N TRP A 666 9.80 12.51 -17.32
CA TRP A 666 9.59 11.11 -16.97
C TRP A 666 8.98 10.93 -15.57
N ALA A 667 9.34 11.78 -14.62
CA ALA A 667 8.79 11.73 -13.27
C ALA A 667 7.33 12.20 -13.22
N TYR A 668 6.95 13.19 -14.03
CA TYR A 668 5.56 13.62 -14.13
C TYR A 668 4.62 12.53 -14.62
N GLU A 669 5.11 11.56 -15.40
CA GLU A 669 4.27 10.45 -15.84
C GLU A 669 3.90 9.54 -14.66
N ALA A 670 4.85 9.19 -13.79
CA ALA A 670 4.59 8.41 -12.58
C ALA A 670 3.63 9.15 -11.63
N ARG A 671 3.83 10.46 -11.45
CA ARG A 671 2.94 11.33 -10.66
C ARG A 671 1.51 11.36 -11.21
N MET A 672 1.36 11.46 -12.53
CA MET A 672 0.05 11.40 -13.19
C MET A 672 -0.64 10.05 -12.95
N TYR A 673 0.09 8.92 -12.98
CA TYR A 673 -0.50 7.61 -12.68
C TYR A 673 -1.02 7.53 -11.24
N ASN A 674 -0.29 8.10 -10.28
CA ASN A 674 -0.74 8.17 -8.89
C ASN A 674 -1.99 9.04 -8.72
N TYR A 675 -2.15 10.13 -9.49
CA TYR A 675 -3.37 10.93 -9.50
C TYR A 675 -4.56 10.20 -10.17
N GLU A 676 -4.30 9.51 -11.29
CA GLU A 676 -5.34 8.76 -12.02
C GLU A 676 -5.87 7.56 -11.21
N TYR A 677 -5.06 7.00 -10.32
CA TYR A 677 -5.45 5.84 -9.52
C TYR A 677 -6.70 6.09 -8.64
N PRO A 678 -6.72 7.04 -7.68
CA PRO A 678 -7.91 7.35 -6.89
C PRO A 678 -9.07 7.83 -7.78
N THR A 679 -8.76 8.54 -8.88
CA THR A 679 -9.76 8.97 -9.87
C THR A 679 -10.54 7.78 -10.46
N GLU A 680 -9.85 6.67 -10.78
CA GLU A 680 -10.46 5.48 -11.39
C GLU A 680 -11.11 4.56 -10.35
N VAL A 681 -10.47 4.32 -9.20
CA VAL A 681 -11.06 3.45 -8.16
C VAL A 681 -12.20 4.12 -7.38
N ARG A 682 -12.45 5.42 -7.58
CA ARG A 682 -13.56 6.14 -6.93
C ARG A 682 -14.90 5.45 -7.09
N GLU A 683 -15.16 4.84 -8.25
CA GLU A 683 -16.42 4.12 -8.49
C GLU A 683 -16.54 2.78 -7.75
N ASN A 684 -15.44 2.27 -7.20
CA ASN A 684 -15.39 1.05 -6.41
C ASN A 684 -15.63 1.30 -4.91
N ASP A 685 -15.68 2.57 -4.49
CA ASP A 685 -15.97 2.92 -3.09
C ASP A 685 -17.40 2.44 -2.73
N PRO A 686 -17.58 1.69 -1.62
CA PRO A 686 -18.88 1.12 -1.23
C PRO A 686 -20.02 2.14 -1.05
N ASN A 687 -19.72 3.39 -0.68
CA ASN A 687 -20.73 4.44 -0.51
C ASN A 687 -20.93 5.31 -1.75
N VAL A 688 -20.24 5.00 -2.85
CA VAL A 688 -20.41 5.70 -4.13
C VAL A 688 -21.42 4.98 -5.01
N HIS A 689 -22.46 5.71 -5.38
CA HIS A 689 -23.44 5.28 -6.37
C HIS A 689 -23.14 5.92 -7.74
N SER A 690 -22.71 5.09 -8.68
CA SER A 690 -22.39 5.50 -10.06
C SER A 690 -23.60 5.47 -11.00
N VAL A 691 -23.80 6.54 -11.77
CA VAL A 691 -24.79 6.66 -12.85
C VAL A 691 -24.07 7.02 -14.14
N THR A 692 -23.99 6.05 -15.06
CA THR A 692 -23.32 6.24 -16.36
C THR A 692 -24.14 7.11 -17.30
N ILE A 693 -23.52 8.19 -17.81
CA ILE A 693 -24.07 9.09 -18.82
C ILE A 693 -23.62 8.66 -20.21
N ILE A 694 -22.31 8.48 -20.39
CA ILE A 694 -21.69 8.01 -21.62
C ILE A 694 -20.82 6.81 -21.25
N ASP A 695 -20.93 5.74 -22.00
CA ASP A 695 -20.16 4.52 -21.80
C ASP A 695 -19.41 4.17 -23.08
N GLU A 696 -18.08 4.29 -23.05
CA GLU A 696 -17.16 3.97 -24.16
C GLU A 696 -17.66 4.38 -25.56
N THR A 697 -18.27 5.56 -25.68
CA THR A 697 -18.96 5.94 -26.92
C THR A 697 -18.07 6.84 -27.79
N TRP A 698 -17.89 6.49 -29.07
CA TRP A 698 -16.97 7.17 -30.02
C TRP A 698 -17.40 8.57 -30.48
N HIS A 699 -16.85 9.63 -29.89
CA HIS A 699 -17.06 11.00 -30.35
C HIS A 699 -16.26 11.28 -31.63
N SER A 700 -16.96 11.67 -32.71
CA SER A 700 -16.35 11.85 -34.04
C SER A 700 -15.49 13.11 -34.20
N GLY A 701 -15.62 14.08 -33.29
CA GLY A 701 -15.01 15.41 -33.41
C GLY A 701 -15.47 16.21 -34.64
N GLY A 702 -14.84 17.37 -34.90
CA GLY A 702 -14.94 18.08 -36.18
C GLY A 702 -14.94 19.62 -36.15
N TRP A 703 -14.13 20.22 -37.03
CA TRP A 703 -14.07 21.68 -37.26
C TRP A 703 -15.27 22.23 -38.06
N GLN A 704 -15.75 21.49 -39.06
CA GLN A 704 -16.72 21.99 -40.06
C GLN A 704 -18.19 21.88 -39.65
N GLY A 705 -18.49 21.34 -38.47
CA GLY A 705 -19.82 21.32 -37.87
C GLY A 705 -20.10 22.50 -36.93
N GLY A 706 -19.07 23.16 -36.40
CA GLY A 706 -19.24 24.24 -35.41
C GLY A 706 -19.83 23.75 -34.09
N TYR A 707 -19.04 23.08 -33.25
CA TYR A 707 -19.52 22.63 -31.93
C TYR A 707 -20.80 21.75 -31.96
N THR A 708 -21.15 21.17 -33.13
CA THR A 708 -22.42 20.45 -33.37
C THR A 708 -22.26 18.92 -33.52
N SER A 709 -21.07 18.35 -33.30
CA SER A 709 -20.98 16.91 -33.04
C SER A 709 -21.57 16.65 -31.66
N THR A 710 -22.87 16.47 -31.62
CA THR A 710 -23.65 16.29 -30.40
C THR A 710 -24.01 14.82 -30.31
N TYR A 711 -23.65 14.17 -29.20
CA TYR A 711 -24.49 13.08 -28.75
C TYR A 711 -25.86 13.65 -28.41
N GLN A 712 -26.88 13.06 -29.03
CA GLN A 712 -28.27 13.46 -28.92
C GLN A 712 -28.83 12.93 -27.60
N ASP A 713 -29.41 13.85 -26.82
CA ASP A 713 -30.35 13.62 -25.73
C ASP A 713 -30.14 12.32 -24.92
N ILE A 714 -29.04 12.25 -24.18
CA ILE A 714 -28.78 11.13 -23.27
C ILE A 714 -29.75 11.26 -22.10
N ASN A 715 -30.77 10.41 -22.08
CA ASN A 715 -31.73 10.35 -21.00
C ASN A 715 -31.24 9.36 -19.96
N ILE A 716 -30.99 9.85 -18.76
CA ILE A 716 -30.67 9.00 -17.61
C ILE A 716 -31.86 8.96 -16.66
N ASN A 717 -32.10 7.79 -16.08
CA ASN A 717 -33.03 7.67 -14.97
C ASN A 717 -32.22 7.85 -13.69
N LEU A 718 -32.55 8.89 -12.92
CA LEU A 718 -31.91 9.10 -11.65
C LEU A 718 -32.48 8.14 -10.59
N PRO A 719 -31.68 7.79 -9.55
CA PRO A 719 -32.13 7.00 -8.42
C PRO A 719 -33.34 7.62 -7.71
N ASN A 720 -34.08 6.80 -6.97
CA ASN A 720 -35.24 7.24 -6.18
C ASN A 720 -34.87 7.92 -4.85
N ASN A 721 -33.58 7.94 -4.49
CA ASN A 721 -33.03 8.50 -3.27
C ASN A 721 -31.91 9.52 -3.56
N ILE A 722 -31.90 10.16 -4.73
CA ILE A 722 -30.84 11.12 -5.05
C ILE A 722 -30.79 12.29 -4.06
N THR A 723 -31.91 12.59 -3.41
CA THR A 723 -32.03 13.63 -2.38
C THR A 723 -31.33 13.27 -1.06
N THR A 724 -30.99 12.01 -0.82
CA THR A 724 -30.25 11.60 0.39
C THR A 724 -28.75 11.86 0.27
N TYR A 725 -28.21 11.91 -0.96
CA TYR A 725 -26.80 12.21 -1.16
C TYR A 725 -26.50 13.69 -0.91
N ASP A 726 -25.30 13.95 -0.40
CA ASP A 726 -24.76 15.27 -0.07
C ASP A 726 -23.60 15.69 -0.99
N THR A 727 -23.05 14.76 -1.78
CA THR A 727 -21.90 14.94 -2.66
C THR A 727 -22.20 14.47 -4.08
N LEU A 728 -21.66 15.20 -5.06
CA LEU A 728 -21.75 14.85 -6.47
C LEU A 728 -20.44 15.13 -7.21
N GLU A 729 -19.90 14.08 -7.82
CA GLU A 729 -18.68 14.13 -8.62
C GLU A 729 -18.95 13.66 -10.05
N VAL A 730 -18.14 14.12 -11.01
CA VAL A 730 -18.19 13.65 -12.40
C VAL A 730 -16.87 12.99 -12.74
N PHE A 731 -16.94 11.69 -13.01
CA PHE A 731 -15.83 10.98 -13.67
C PHE A 731 -15.93 11.21 -15.18
N HIS A 732 -14.82 11.61 -15.80
CA HIS A 732 -14.71 11.76 -17.23
C HIS A 732 -13.40 11.14 -17.72
N GLU A 733 -13.50 10.14 -18.59
CA GLU A 733 -12.39 9.62 -19.38
C GLU A 733 -12.58 10.06 -20.83
N HIS A 734 -11.52 10.64 -21.40
CA HIS A 734 -11.42 10.90 -22.82
C HIS A 734 -10.24 10.13 -23.41
N ALA A 735 -10.57 9.02 -24.04
CA ALA A 735 -9.64 8.07 -24.63
C ALA A 735 -9.46 8.32 -26.13
N CYS A 736 -8.26 8.04 -26.62
CA CYS A 736 -7.85 8.28 -27.98
C CYS A 736 -8.12 7.07 -28.89
N GLU A 737 -8.03 7.32 -30.20
CA GLU A 737 -8.04 6.25 -31.20
C GLU A 737 -6.92 5.26 -30.92
N ASP A 738 -7.26 3.97 -30.86
CA ASP A 738 -6.33 2.86 -30.55
C ASP A 738 -5.56 3.03 -29.24
N ARG A 739 -6.10 3.80 -28.28
CA ARG A 739 -5.47 4.19 -27.01
C ARG A 739 -4.08 4.81 -27.18
N ARG A 740 -3.83 5.48 -28.32
CA ARG A 740 -2.51 5.94 -28.75
C ARG A 740 -2.35 7.45 -28.76
N ASN A 741 -1.23 7.91 -28.22
CA ASN A 741 -0.77 9.29 -28.31
C ASN A 741 -0.73 9.78 -29.76
N ARG A 742 -0.79 11.10 -29.99
CA ARG A 742 -0.76 11.64 -31.35
C ARG A 742 0.49 11.18 -32.13
N TYR A 743 0.29 10.67 -33.35
CA TYR A 743 1.38 10.28 -34.25
C TYR A 743 1.12 10.71 -35.70
N SER A 744 2.18 10.86 -36.49
CA SER A 744 2.09 11.18 -37.90
C SER A 744 2.03 9.90 -38.75
N ASN A 745 1.07 9.85 -39.66
CA ASN A 745 0.92 8.77 -40.63
C ASN A 745 1.85 8.97 -41.84
N SER A 746 2.15 7.88 -42.55
CA SER A 746 3.00 7.90 -43.75
C SER A 746 2.44 8.73 -44.90
N ASP A 747 1.12 8.96 -44.91
CA ASP A 747 0.42 9.79 -45.91
C ASP A 747 0.40 11.29 -45.54
N GLY A 748 1.00 11.66 -44.40
CA GLY A 748 1.05 13.03 -43.88
C GLY A 748 -0.17 13.45 -43.05
N SER A 749 -1.15 12.56 -42.84
CA SER A 749 -2.22 12.77 -41.86
C SER A 749 -1.72 12.48 -40.43
N TYR A 750 -2.55 12.76 -39.41
CA TYR A 750 -2.25 12.42 -38.03
C TYR A 750 -3.30 11.42 -37.50
N GLY A 751 -2.82 10.41 -36.76
CA GLY A 751 -3.62 9.41 -36.05
C GLY A 751 -3.50 9.55 -34.54
N GLY A 752 -4.28 8.76 -33.80
CA GLY A 752 -4.33 8.78 -32.34
C GLY A 752 -5.08 10.00 -31.80
N CYS A 753 -4.60 10.53 -30.68
CA CYS A 753 -5.17 11.69 -30.02
C CYS A 753 -5.21 12.96 -30.88
N HIS A 754 -6.26 13.76 -30.68
CA HIS A 754 -6.37 15.06 -31.33
C HIS A 754 -5.39 16.07 -30.73
N GLU A 755 -4.99 17.04 -31.54
CA GLU A 755 -3.78 17.83 -31.32
C GLU A 755 -3.93 19.14 -30.56
N TRP A 756 -5.16 19.53 -30.20
CA TRP A 756 -5.47 20.85 -29.64
C TRP A 756 -6.22 20.71 -28.31
N ASP A 757 -5.99 21.68 -27.45
CA ASP A 757 -6.65 21.94 -26.17
C ASP A 757 -7.97 22.70 -26.38
N TYR A 758 -9.06 21.97 -26.59
CA TYR A 758 -10.37 22.56 -26.76
C TYR A 758 -11.15 22.64 -25.46
N LEU A 759 -12.00 23.67 -25.41
CA LEU A 759 -13.12 23.72 -24.49
C LEU A 759 -14.09 22.57 -24.78
N ALA A 760 -14.33 21.77 -23.77
CA ALA A 760 -15.37 20.75 -23.74
C ALA A 760 -16.38 21.07 -22.64
N TYR A 761 -17.65 20.80 -22.90
CA TYR A 761 -18.74 21.06 -21.97
C TYR A 761 -19.65 19.84 -21.86
N MET A 762 -20.07 19.54 -20.65
CA MET A 762 -21.32 18.83 -20.40
C MET A 762 -22.39 19.85 -20.09
N LYS A 763 -23.51 19.75 -20.79
CA LYS A 763 -24.67 20.63 -20.64
C LYS A 763 -25.86 19.84 -20.18
N ILE A 764 -26.63 20.43 -19.28
CA ILE A 764 -27.89 19.89 -18.82
C ILE A 764 -29.04 20.59 -19.55
N CYS A 765 -30.03 19.81 -20.00
CA CYS A 765 -31.17 20.35 -20.73
C CYS A 765 -32.28 20.83 -19.79
N ASN A 766 -33.09 21.77 -20.25
CA ASN A 766 -34.22 22.30 -19.49
C ASN A 766 -35.20 21.16 -19.16
N ARG A 767 -35.65 21.08 -17.91
CA ARG A 767 -36.57 20.04 -17.43
C ARG A 767 -37.86 19.96 -18.25
N ASP A 768 -38.49 21.09 -18.52
CA ASP A 768 -39.75 21.13 -19.27
C ASP A 768 -39.58 21.05 -20.79
N ASN A 769 -38.33 21.13 -21.30
CA ASN A 769 -38.05 21.12 -22.73
C ASN A 769 -36.61 20.66 -23.01
N SER A 770 -36.43 19.35 -23.15
CA SER A 770 -35.14 18.71 -23.42
C SER A 770 -34.47 19.16 -24.73
N SER A 771 -35.19 19.82 -25.65
CA SER A 771 -34.59 20.41 -26.86
C SER A 771 -33.75 21.66 -26.58
N VAL A 772 -33.80 22.22 -25.36
CA VAL A 772 -33.04 23.41 -24.96
C VAL A 772 -31.97 23.01 -23.95
N CYS A 773 -30.72 22.87 -24.42
CA CYS A 773 -29.55 22.47 -23.60
C CYS A 773 -28.50 23.58 -23.57
N GLY A 774 -28.85 24.70 -22.93
CA GLY A 774 -28.00 25.88 -22.84
C GLY A 774 -27.15 25.97 -21.57
N THR A 775 -27.59 25.29 -20.50
CA THR A 775 -26.99 25.39 -19.16
C THR A 775 -25.72 24.55 -19.09
N GLU A 776 -24.61 25.20 -18.79
CA GLU A 776 -23.35 24.54 -18.49
C GLU A 776 -23.46 23.81 -17.16
N TYR A 777 -23.13 22.53 -17.17
CA TYR A 777 -23.13 21.67 -16.00
C TYR A 777 -21.71 21.33 -15.57
N MET A 778 -20.81 21.10 -16.53
CA MET A 778 -19.39 20.86 -16.29
C MET A 778 -18.54 21.30 -17.49
N ARG A 779 -17.28 21.70 -17.26
CA ARG A 779 -16.34 22.19 -18.26
C ARG A 779 -14.97 21.53 -18.10
N TRP A 780 -14.38 21.11 -19.21
CA TRP A 780 -13.01 20.60 -19.27
C TRP A 780 -12.22 21.32 -20.34
N ILE A 781 -10.89 21.28 -20.22
CA ILE A 781 -9.98 21.59 -21.30
C ILE A 781 -9.30 20.30 -21.73
N THR A 782 -9.46 19.92 -22.99
CA THR A 782 -8.85 18.70 -23.50
C THR A 782 -7.33 18.80 -23.55
N THR A 783 -6.67 17.66 -23.67
CA THR A 783 -5.22 17.57 -23.76
C THR A 783 -4.70 17.94 -25.16
N TYR A 784 -3.40 18.23 -25.24
CA TYR A 784 -2.63 18.22 -26.49
C TYR A 784 -2.12 16.81 -26.81
N GLY A 785 -2.91 16.02 -27.54
CA GLY A 785 -2.43 14.77 -28.13
C GLY A 785 -2.22 13.63 -27.14
N ARG A 786 -2.92 13.62 -26.00
CA ARG A 786 -2.87 12.60 -24.93
C ARG A 786 -4.27 12.14 -24.52
N GLU A 787 -4.38 10.99 -23.86
CA GLU A 787 -5.61 10.64 -23.12
C GLU A 787 -5.68 11.41 -21.80
N GLY A 788 -6.87 11.50 -21.21
CA GLY A 788 -7.03 12.06 -19.87
C GLY A 788 -8.21 11.45 -19.12
N ARG A 789 -8.07 11.40 -17.79
CA ARG A 789 -9.07 10.96 -16.82
C ARG A 789 -9.15 12.01 -15.72
N TRP A 790 -10.37 12.38 -15.36
CA TRP A 790 -10.62 13.43 -14.37
C TRP A 790 -11.80 13.05 -13.48
N LEU A 791 -11.69 13.40 -12.21
CA LEU A 791 -12.76 13.38 -11.24
C LEU A 791 -13.00 14.82 -10.77
N THR A 792 -14.20 15.35 -10.97
CA THR A 792 -14.51 16.74 -10.59
C THR A 792 -15.70 16.82 -9.65
N ASP A 793 -15.50 17.45 -8.50
CA ASP A 793 -16.58 17.81 -7.58
C ASP A 793 -17.46 18.93 -8.18
N ILE A 794 -18.74 18.64 -8.35
CA ILE A 794 -19.78 19.56 -8.79
C ILE A 794 -20.98 19.57 -7.83
N THR A 795 -20.75 19.22 -6.57
CA THR A 795 -21.73 19.22 -5.47
C THR A 795 -22.64 20.46 -5.45
N PRO A 796 -22.13 21.69 -5.71
CA PRO A 796 -22.98 22.87 -5.76
C PRO A 796 -24.12 22.85 -6.79
N TYR A 797 -24.08 21.95 -7.78
CA TYR A 797 -25.12 21.83 -8.82
C TYR A 797 -26.14 20.71 -8.56
N MET A 798 -26.08 20.04 -7.41
CA MET A 798 -27.05 18.98 -7.04
C MET A 798 -28.50 19.44 -7.06
N PHE A 799 -28.79 20.73 -6.79
CA PHE A 799 -30.15 21.30 -6.90
C PHE A 799 -30.78 21.15 -8.30
N MET A 800 -29.98 20.89 -9.34
CA MET A 800 -30.48 20.68 -10.70
C MET A 800 -31.03 19.26 -10.94
N LEU A 801 -30.90 18.36 -9.96
CA LEU A 801 -31.30 16.95 -10.01
C LEU A 801 -32.34 16.64 -8.92
N GLU A 802 -33.34 15.81 -9.24
CA GLU A 802 -34.46 15.44 -8.36
C GLU A 802 -34.69 13.92 -8.37
N ASP A 803 -35.32 13.40 -7.31
CA ASP A 803 -35.65 11.97 -7.18
C ASP A 803 -36.56 11.50 -8.32
N ASN A 804 -36.25 10.34 -8.89
CA ASN A 804 -37.00 9.75 -10.00
C ASN A 804 -37.14 10.67 -11.23
N ASP A 805 -36.26 11.65 -11.40
CA ASP A 805 -36.27 12.53 -12.56
C ASP A 805 -35.56 11.86 -13.76
N VAL A 806 -36.01 12.22 -14.96
CA VAL A 806 -35.34 11.85 -16.21
C VAL A 806 -34.63 13.10 -16.73
N ARG A 807 -33.30 13.10 -16.61
CA ARG A 807 -32.48 14.24 -17.04
C ARG A 807 -31.85 13.95 -18.39
N THR A 808 -31.86 14.96 -19.24
CA THR A 808 -31.19 14.93 -20.54
C THR A 808 -29.89 15.71 -20.48
N PHE A 809 -28.80 15.07 -20.90
CA PHE A 809 -27.47 15.69 -21.00
C PHE A 809 -26.97 15.75 -22.44
N LYS A 810 -26.06 16.70 -22.67
CA LYS A 810 -25.43 16.92 -23.96
C LYS A 810 -23.95 17.23 -23.78
N TYR A 811 -23.10 16.45 -24.44
CA TYR A 811 -21.70 16.78 -24.59
C TYR A 811 -21.46 17.72 -25.79
N GLN A 812 -20.56 18.69 -25.60
CA GLN A 812 -20.13 19.62 -26.62
C GLN A 812 -18.61 19.79 -26.54
N GLY A 813 -17.89 19.21 -27.50
CA GLY A 813 -16.43 19.34 -27.64
C GLY A 813 -16.00 19.13 -29.09
N ALA A 814 -14.75 19.46 -29.43
CA ALA A 814 -14.22 19.33 -30.79
C ALA A 814 -13.24 18.15 -30.97
N ASN A 815 -12.70 17.60 -29.88
CA ASN A 815 -11.78 16.46 -29.95
C ASN A 815 -12.53 15.16 -30.25
N LYS A 816 -11.97 14.35 -31.15
CA LYS A 816 -12.43 12.98 -31.40
C LYS A 816 -11.87 12.00 -30.35
N GLY A 817 -12.55 10.89 -30.10
CA GLY A 817 -12.09 9.83 -29.19
C GLY A 817 -13.24 9.05 -28.54
N LEU A 818 -12.91 7.97 -27.83
CA LEU A 818 -13.86 7.25 -26.97
C LEU A 818 -14.08 8.07 -25.69
N MET A 819 -15.31 8.12 -25.21
CA MET A 819 -15.66 8.88 -24.03
C MET A 819 -16.43 8.02 -23.04
N THR A 820 -16.10 8.20 -21.77
CA THR A 820 -16.86 7.67 -20.64
C THR A 820 -17.12 8.80 -19.67
N ILE A 821 -18.39 9.02 -19.31
CA ILE A 821 -18.80 10.04 -18.33
C ILE A 821 -19.77 9.40 -17.36
N LYS A 822 -19.48 9.48 -16.06
CA LYS A 822 -20.30 8.94 -14.98
C LYS A 822 -20.56 10.03 -13.94
N LEU A 823 -21.77 10.07 -13.39
CA LEU A 823 -22.07 10.86 -12.19
C LEU A 823 -21.91 9.94 -10.98
N LEU A 824 -21.13 10.37 -10.00
CA LEU A 824 -20.86 9.64 -8.78
C LEU A 824 -21.54 10.37 -7.62
N PHE A 825 -22.50 9.71 -6.97
CA PHE A 825 -23.24 10.23 -5.83
C PHE A 825 -22.79 9.56 -4.55
N SER A 826 -22.62 10.33 -3.48
CA SER A 826 -22.25 9.79 -2.17
C SER A 826 -22.86 10.64 -1.04
N ASP A 827 -22.95 10.03 0.13
CA ASP A 827 -23.49 10.64 1.36
C ASP A 827 -22.45 10.47 2.46
N TRP A 828 -21.98 11.58 3.04
CA TRP A 828 -20.93 11.59 4.04
C TRP A 828 -21.40 12.17 5.38
N ASP A 829 -22.69 12.51 5.52
CA ASP A 829 -23.27 13.15 6.70
C ASP A 829 -22.55 14.45 7.12
N VAL A 830 -21.80 15.05 6.18
CA VAL A 830 -21.02 16.29 6.37
C VAL A 830 -21.20 17.27 5.22
N GLY A 831 -21.77 16.82 4.10
CA GLY A 831 -22.00 17.64 2.91
C GLY A 831 -23.28 18.46 3.03
N GLU A 832 -23.24 19.68 2.48
CA GLU A 832 -24.42 20.52 2.37
C GLU A 832 -25.06 20.30 1.01
N ARG A 833 -26.31 19.81 1.00
CA ARG A 833 -27.05 19.67 -0.25
C ARG A 833 -27.56 21.03 -0.72
N SER A 834 -27.22 21.39 -1.96
CA SER A 834 -27.81 22.57 -2.60
C SER A 834 -29.31 22.37 -2.87
N SER A 835 -30.12 23.35 -2.44
CA SER A 835 -31.59 23.32 -2.58
C SER A 835 -32.09 24.09 -3.79
N SER A 836 -31.41 25.17 -4.17
CA SER A 836 -31.74 25.95 -5.36
C SER A 836 -30.56 26.81 -5.83
N GLY A 837 -30.65 27.33 -7.06
CA GLY A 837 -29.66 28.28 -7.56
C GLY A 837 -30.15 29.11 -8.74
N GLU A 838 -29.57 30.30 -8.90
CA GLU A 838 -29.79 31.18 -10.06
C GLU A 838 -28.45 31.57 -10.71
N GLN A 839 -28.39 31.51 -12.05
CA GLN A 839 -27.27 32.07 -12.79
C GLN A 839 -27.31 33.60 -12.74
N VAL A 840 -26.34 34.20 -12.05
CA VAL A 840 -26.32 35.63 -11.77
C VAL A 840 -25.51 36.43 -12.78
N PHE A 841 -24.36 35.91 -13.23
CA PHE A 841 -23.46 36.61 -14.15
C PHE A 841 -22.84 35.66 -15.17
N THR A 842 -22.52 36.23 -16.34
CA THR A 842 -21.83 35.54 -17.43
C THR A 842 -20.61 36.33 -17.88
N GLY A 843 -19.71 35.61 -18.55
CA GLY A 843 -18.53 36.17 -19.20
C GLY A 843 -18.83 36.97 -20.47
N GLY A 844 -17.79 37.23 -21.25
CA GLY A 844 -17.84 38.00 -22.49
C GLY A 844 -16.48 38.57 -22.88
N GLN A 845 -16.50 39.50 -23.84
CA GLN A 845 -15.29 40.11 -24.38
C GLN A 845 -14.58 40.99 -23.34
N PHE A 846 -13.36 40.63 -22.95
CA PHE A 846 -12.59 41.33 -21.92
C PHE A 846 -11.83 42.53 -22.51
N LYS A 847 -12.40 43.72 -22.31
CA LYS A 847 -11.93 45.03 -22.79
C LYS A 847 -12.58 46.13 -21.94
N GLY A 848 -12.33 47.40 -22.25
CA GLY A 848 -12.79 48.54 -21.43
C GLY A 848 -14.30 48.78 -21.36
N GLN A 849 -15.10 47.83 -21.84
CA GLN A 849 -16.56 47.78 -21.77
C GLN A 849 -17.04 46.52 -21.02
N TYR A 850 -16.14 45.71 -20.45
CA TYR A 850 -16.49 44.43 -19.83
C TYR A 850 -17.40 44.64 -18.61
N ASN A 851 -17.19 45.73 -17.87
CA ASN A 851 -18.04 46.10 -16.74
C ASN A 851 -19.17 47.07 -17.13
N ASN A 852 -19.43 47.27 -18.43
CA ASN A 852 -20.54 48.10 -18.87
C ASN A 852 -21.88 47.36 -18.70
N GLU A 853 -22.68 47.82 -17.74
CA GLU A 853 -24.02 47.30 -17.43
C GLU A 853 -25.02 47.37 -18.60
N SER A 854 -24.76 48.17 -19.62
CA SER A 854 -25.58 48.19 -20.85
C SER A 854 -25.30 47.00 -21.79
N GLN A 855 -24.17 46.31 -21.60
CA GLN A 855 -23.77 45.15 -22.43
C GLN A 855 -23.93 43.83 -21.68
N TYR A 856 -23.59 43.80 -20.39
CA TYR A 856 -23.62 42.59 -19.57
C TYR A 856 -24.32 42.83 -18.24
N LYS A 857 -24.98 41.81 -17.70
CA LYS A 857 -25.50 41.83 -16.33
C LYS A 857 -24.29 41.87 -15.37
N ARG A 858 -24.18 42.94 -14.58
CA ARG A 858 -23.11 43.17 -13.57
C ARG A 858 -23.66 43.52 -12.19
N GLN A 859 -24.99 43.60 -12.08
CA GLN A 859 -25.70 43.73 -10.83
C GLN A 859 -26.87 42.75 -10.83
N HIS A 860 -27.15 42.14 -9.69
CA HIS A 860 -28.24 41.22 -9.52
C HIS A 860 -28.93 41.47 -8.18
N ASN A 861 -30.24 41.74 -8.25
CA ASN A 861 -31.07 41.91 -7.07
C ASN A 861 -31.71 40.59 -6.69
N PHE A 862 -31.59 40.18 -5.43
CA PHE A 862 -32.23 38.99 -4.89
C PHE A 862 -32.76 39.26 -3.48
N THR A 863 -33.68 38.41 -3.03
CA THR A 863 -34.17 38.40 -1.64
C THR A 863 -33.75 37.08 -1.02
N ALA A 864 -33.37 37.10 0.26
CA ALA A 864 -33.03 35.89 0.97
C ALA A 864 -34.22 34.91 1.01
N LEU A 865 -33.93 33.61 0.90
CA LEU A 865 -34.94 32.57 1.14
C LEU A 865 -35.30 32.54 2.63
N THR A 866 -36.48 32.02 2.97
CA THR A 866 -36.96 32.02 4.37
C THR A 866 -36.27 30.99 5.25
N ASP A 867 -35.78 29.90 4.66
CA ASP A 867 -35.33 28.70 5.35
C ASP A 867 -34.03 28.15 4.71
N TYR A 868 -32.97 28.96 4.67
CA TYR A 868 -31.66 28.56 4.15
C TYR A 868 -30.61 28.53 5.27
N HIS A 869 -29.62 27.65 5.13
CA HIS A 869 -28.45 27.56 6.00
C HIS A 869 -27.30 28.42 5.46
N HIS A 870 -26.92 28.16 4.20
CA HIS A 870 -25.85 28.89 3.51
C HIS A 870 -26.28 29.37 2.14
N VAL A 871 -25.61 30.41 1.69
CA VAL A 871 -25.70 30.92 0.33
C VAL A 871 -24.31 31.25 -0.18
N LYS A 872 -23.92 30.59 -1.28
CA LYS A 872 -22.56 30.64 -1.83
C LYS A 872 -22.57 31.15 -3.26
N ILE A 873 -21.55 31.91 -3.63
CA ILE A 873 -21.22 32.20 -5.02
C ILE A 873 -20.47 30.99 -5.55
N VAL A 874 -20.89 30.47 -6.70
CA VAL A 874 -20.26 29.33 -7.37
C VAL A 874 -19.90 29.76 -8.78
N ALA A 875 -18.61 29.80 -9.11
CA ALA A 875 -18.11 30.35 -10.36
C ALA A 875 -17.20 29.36 -11.09
N THR A 876 -17.44 29.21 -12.39
CA THR A 876 -16.55 28.49 -13.32
C THR A 876 -16.03 29.48 -14.35
N ILE A 877 -14.76 29.88 -14.22
CA ILE A 877 -14.18 31.00 -14.97
C ILE A 877 -12.91 30.57 -15.67
N THR A 878 -12.82 30.83 -16.97
CA THR A 878 -11.60 30.60 -17.77
C THR A 878 -11.38 31.74 -18.76
N GLY A 879 -10.14 32.21 -18.90
CA GLY A 879 -9.74 33.21 -19.87
C GLY A 879 -9.24 32.61 -21.19
N HIS A 880 -9.61 33.22 -22.31
CA HIS A 880 -9.28 32.75 -23.66
C HIS A 880 -8.80 33.87 -24.57
N GLY A 881 -7.86 33.53 -25.45
CA GLY A 881 -7.28 34.44 -26.45
C GLY A 881 -5.94 35.03 -26.03
N PHE A 882 -5.07 35.21 -27.02
CA PHE A 882 -3.68 35.62 -26.84
C PHE A 882 -3.16 36.43 -28.05
N ASP A 883 -1.97 37.03 -27.91
CA ASP A 883 -1.21 37.82 -28.91
C ASP A 883 -1.96 39.04 -29.47
N GLN A 884 -2.83 39.63 -28.66
CA GLN A 884 -3.63 40.79 -29.08
C GLN A 884 -3.15 42.12 -28.48
N ASP A 885 -2.38 42.11 -27.41
CA ASP A 885 -1.67 43.27 -26.86
C ASP A 885 -0.56 42.84 -25.88
N GLN A 886 0.12 43.81 -25.25
CA GLN A 886 1.21 43.53 -24.30
C GLN A 886 0.77 42.83 -23.01
N ALA A 887 -0.52 42.93 -22.64
CA ALA A 887 -1.04 42.27 -21.45
C ALA A 887 -1.37 40.80 -21.72
N ASN A 888 -1.49 40.40 -22.99
CA ASN A 888 -1.78 39.05 -23.44
C ASN A 888 -3.06 38.43 -22.84
N CYS A 889 -4.06 39.28 -22.58
CA CYS A 889 -5.36 38.84 -22.11
C CYS A 889 -6.17 38.15 -23.22
N ALA A 890 -7.04 37.18 -22.90
CA ALA A 890 -7.45 36.77 -21.55
C ALA A 890 -6.83 35.45 -21.08
N GLU A 891 -6.11 34.70 -21.93
CA GLU A 891 -5.57 33.39 -21.55
C GLU A 891 -4.35 33.48 -20.62
N PHE A 892 -3.47 34.46 -20.85
CA PHE A 892 -2.18 34.57 -20.16
C PHE A 892 -2.07 35.82 -19.29
N CYS A 893 -3.20 36.38 -18.85
CA CYS A 893 -3.24 37.55 -17.99
C CYS A 893 -4.15 37.32 -16.79
N ASP A 894 -3.73 37.81 -15.63
CA ASP A 894 -4.47 37.63 -14.37
C ASP A 894 -5.64 38.60 -14.30
N HIS A 895 -6.79 38.12 -14.80
CA HIS A 895 -8.06 38.82 -14.67
C HIS A 895 -8.71 38.47 -13.33
N GLU A 896 -9.03 39.51 -12.56
CA GLU A 896 -9.59 39.40 -11.22
C GLU A 896 -11.12 39.51 -11.27
N HIS A 897 -11.83 38.69 -10.52
CA HIS A 897 -13.28 38.59 -10.51
C HIS A 897 -13.85 39.03 -9.17
N HIS A 898 -14.25 40.30 -9.07
CA HIS A 898 -14.67 40.92 -7.82
C HIS A 898 -16.17 40.85 -7.60
N TYR A 899 -16.57 40.48 -6.38
CA TYR A 899 -17.95 40.39 -5.92
C TYR A 899 -18.17 41.33 -4.73
N TYR A 900 -19.21 42.18 -4.81
CA TYR A 900 -19.56 43.11 -3.73
C TYR A 900 -21.00 42.92 -3.30
N LEU A 901 -21.24 42.86 -1.99
CA LEU A 901 -22.58 42.81 -1.41
C LEU A 901 -22.58 43.49 -0.04
N ASN A 902 -23.49 44.44 0.17
CA ASN A 902 -23.74 45.11 1.46
C ASN A 902 -22.49 45.66 2.17
N GLY A 903 -21.46 46.06 1.41
CA GLY A 903 -20.20 46.60 1.93
C GLY A 903 -19.10 45.55 2.11
N ASN A 904 -19.40 44.27 1.96
CA ASN A 904 -18.43 43.18 1.92
C ASN A 904 -17.90 42.97 0.49
N HIS A 905 -16.72 42.34 0.39
CA HIS A 905 -15.99 42.14 -0.86
C HIS A 905 -15.18 40.84 -0.82
N ALA A 906 -15.25 40.06 -1.89
CA ALA A 906 -14.32 38.97 -2.19
C ALA A 906 -13.98 38.99 -3.69
N TYR A 907 -12.93 38.28 -4.06
CA TYR A 907 -12.59 38.11 -5.47
C TYR A 907 -11.86 36.80 -5.71
N GLU A 908 -11.99 36.29 -6.94
CA GLU A 908 -11.21 35.19 -7.48
C GLU A 908 -10.11 35.76 -8.38
N TRP A 909 -8.93 35.13 -8.37
CA TRP A 909 -7.77 35.46 -9.20
C TRP A 909 -7.02 34.17 -9.56
N HIS A 910 -6.04 34.24 -10.46
CA HIS A 910 -5.43 33.06 -11.06
C HIS A 910 -3.91 33.01 -10.82
N PRO A 911 -3.45 32.29 -9.76
CA PRO A 911 -2.10 32.41 -9.23
C PRO A 911 -0.98 31.87 -10.10
N ILE A 912 -1.27 30.92 -11.00
CA ILE A 912 -0.26 30.27 -11.83
C ILE A 912 0.16 31.12 -13.04
N ILE A 913 -0.52 32.25 -13.28
CA ILE A 913 -0.24 33.11 -14.43
C ILE A 913 1.11 33.79 -14.27
N GLY A 914 1.88 33.79 -15.37
CA GLY A 914 3.23 34.35 -15.41
C GLY A 914 4.32 33.36 -15.03
N ASP A 915 3.96 32.20 -14.47
CA ASP A 915 4.86 31.06 -14.34
C ASP A 915 4.89 30.27 -15.65
N SER A 916 6.09 30.14 -16.23
CA SER A 916 6.29 29.38 -17.47
C SER A 916 6.10 27.87 -17.31
N GLN A 917 6.02 27.38 -16.07
CA GLN A 917 5.76 25.99 -15.69
C GLN A 917 4.55 25.88 -14.76
N GLY A 918 3.66 26.89 -14.74
CA GLY A 918 2.53 26.95 -13.81
C GLY A 918 1.63 25.71 -13.89
N CYS A 919 1.24 25.29 -15.09
CA CYS A 919 0.41 24.10 -15.28
C CYS A 919 1.20 22.80 -15.15
N GLU A 920 2.48 22.80 -15.53
CA GLU A 920 3.37 21.64 -15.36
C GLU A 920 3.48 21.20 -13.89
N LYS A 921 3.43 22.16 -12.95
CA LYS A 921 3.50 21.89 -11.52
C LYS A 921 2.21 21.29 -10.92
N LEU A 922 1.10 21.36 -11.65
CA LEU A 922 -0.22 20.90 -11.22
C LEU A 922 -0.54 19.48 -11.72
N VAL A 923 0.47 18.68 -12.05
CA VAL A 923 0.27 17.26 -12.45
C VAL A 923 -0.38 16.46 -11.34
N ASP A 924 0.01 16.68 -10.08
CA ASP A 924 -0.61 16.04 -8.91
C ASP A 924 -2.04 16.56 -8.65
N ASP A 925 -2.45 17.64 -9.32
CA ASP A 925 -3.79 18.23 -9.23
C ASP A 925 -4.65 17.91 -10.47
N GLY A 926 -4.21 16.95 -11.30
CA GLY A 926 -4.96 16.43 -12.45
C GLY A 926 -4.60 16.98 -13.82
N VAL A 927 -3.49 17.70 -13.96
CA VAL A 927 -2.95 18.03 -15.28
C VAL A 927 -2.32 16.80 -15.92
N VAL A 928 -2.82 16.38 -17.08
CA VAL A 928 -2.21 15.28 -17.85
C VAL A 928 -0.76 15.62 -18.23
N ALA A 929 0.18 14.77 -17.87
CA ALA A 929 1.60 14.99 -18.12
C ALA A 929 2.00 14.79 -19.60
N ASN A 930 3.14 15.38 -19.97
CA ASN A 930 3.87 15.06 -21.21
C ASN A 930 3.06 15.22 -22.50
N GLN A 931 2.30 16.31 -22.61
CA GLN A 931 1.50 16.59 -23.79
C GLN A 931 2.34 17.18 -24.94
N TYR A 932 1.83 17.13 -26.17
CA TYR A 932 2.56 17.54 -27.39
C TYR A 932 2.45 19.04 -27.74
N GLY A 933 1.82 19.84 -26.88
CA GLY A 933 1.62 21.28 -27.07
C GLY A 933 2.15 22.09 -25.90
N THR A 934 1.77 23.36 -25.82
CA THR A 934 2.30 24.32 -24.84
C THR A 934 1.75 24.11 -23.42
N TRP A 935 1.45 22.87 -23.03
CA TRP A 935 0.83 22.49 -21.75
C TRP A 935 1.54 23.02 -20.49
N PRO A 936 2.86 23.30 -20.43
CA PRO A 936 3.51 23.75 -19.19
C PRO A 936 3.10 25.13 -18.67
N TYR A 937 2.79 26.08 -19.56
CA TYR A 937 2.57 27.48 -19.18
C TYR A 937 1.34 27.64 -18.28
N GLY A 938 1.37 28.52 -17.27
CA GLY A 938 0.17 28.87 -16.51
C GLY A 938 -0.85 29.67 -17.34
N ARG A 939 -2.15 29.34 -17.22
CA ARG A 939 -3.27 30.10 -17.81
C ARG A 939 -4.28 30.57 -16.77
N ALA A 940 -5.14 31.48 -17.19
CA ALA A 940 -6.18 32.08 -16.37
C ALA A 940 -7.37 31.14 -16.13
N GLY A 941 -7.29 30.40 -15.02
CA GLY A 941 -8.38 29.56 -14.50
C GLY A 941 -8.45 28.16 -15.11
N TRP A 942 -7.42 27.72 -15.83
CA TRP A 942 -7.36 26.38 -16.42
C TRP A 942 -5.94 25.96 -16.79
N CYS A 943 -5.77 24.66 -17.04
CA CYS A 943 -4.61 24.06 -17.68
C CYS A 943 -5.07 23.12 -18.80
N ALA A 944 -4.26 22.98 -19.86
CA ALA A 944 -4.57 22.03 -20.91
C ALA A 944 -4.53 20.61 -20.32
N GLY A 945 -5.56 19.79 -20.58
CA GLY A 945 -5.65 18.45 -20.00
C GLY A 945 -5.98 18.42 -18.50
N GLN A 946 -6.66 19.44 -18.00
CA GLN A 946 -7.21 19.48 -16.63
C GLN A 946 -8.72 19.76 -16.69
N ASP A 947 -9.45 19.27 -15.71
CA ASP A 947 -10.80 19.72 -15.43
C ASP A 947 -10.83 21.16 -14.93
N VAL A 948 -11.95 21.86 -15.12
CA VAL A 948 -12.12 23.23 -14.64
C VAL A 948 -12.87 23.20 -13.31
N LYS A 949 -12.11 23.29 -12.21
CA LYS A 949 -12.64 23.30 -10.85
C LYS A 949 -13.52 24.55 -10.60
N GLN A 950 -14.53 24.41 -9.76
CA GLN A 950 -15.43 25.50 -9.38
C GLN A 950 -14.84 26.33 -8.24
N TRP A 951 -14.80 27.65 -8.39
CA TRP A 951 -14.53 28.55 -7.28
C TRP A 951 -15.80 28.77 -6.48
N THR A 952 -15.75 28.53 -5.17
CA THR A 952 -16.89 28.73 -4.26
C THR A 952 -16.55 29.71 -3.15
N TYR A 953 -17.51 30.55 -2.78
CA TYR A 953 -17.33 31.50 -1.68
C TYR A 953 -18.64 31.74 -0.93
N ASP A 954 -18.60 31.55 0.39
CA ASP A 954 -19.75 31.74 1.27
C ASP A 954 -20.03 33.21 1.54
N ILE A 955 -21.25 33.66 1.22
CA ILE A 955 -21.68 35.03 1.42
C ILE A 955 -22.85 35.15 2.41
N THR A 956 -23.10 34.10 3.20
CA THR A 956 -24.21 34.01 4.16
C THR A 956 -24.27 35.22 5.09
N ASP A 957 -23.13 35.58 5.68
CA ASP A 957 -23.01 36.73 6.58
C ASP A 957 -23.15 38.10 5.88
N TRP A 958 -23.15 38.12 4.55
CA TRP A 958 -23.30 39.36 3.78
C TRP A 958 -24.75 39.65 3.44
N VAL A 959 -25.63 38.65 3.48
CA VAL A 959 -27.03 38.75 3.05
C VAL A 959 -27.87 39.44 4.14
N ASP A 960 -28.62 40.47 3.74
CA ASP A 960 -29.66 41.07 4.59
C ASP A 960 -30.99 40.33 4.39
N ASN A 961 -31.41 39.58 5.40
CA ASN A 961 -32.66 38.81 5.38
C ASN A 961 -33.93 39.66 5.44
N SER A 962 -33.81 40.95 5.74
CA SER A 962 -34.95 41.86 5.90
C SER A 962 -35.25 42.72 4.67
N SER A 963 -34.36 42.72 3.67
CA SER A 963 -34.45 43.62 2.53
C SER A 963 -33.98 42.97 1.21
N THR A 964 -34.07 43.72 0.11
CA THR A 964 -33.55 43.27 -1.19
C THR A 964 -32.05 43.52 -1.24
N ASN A 965 -31.29 42.45 -1.49
CA ASN A 965 -29.85 42.45 -1.64
C ASN A 965 -29.46 42.78 -3.08
N ASN A 966 -28.32 43.46 -3.27
CA ASN A 966 -27.76 43.78 -4.59
C ASN A 966 -26.33 43.24 -4.68
N LEU A 967 -26.16 42.09 -5.32
CA LEU A 967 -24.85 41.52 -5.62
C LEU A 967 -24.29 42.21 -6.87
N GLN A 968 -23.04 42.67 -6.79
CA GLN A 968 -22.34 43.31 -7.90
C GLN A 968 -21.11 42.50 -8.31
N TYR A 969 -20.84 42.46 -9.61
CA TYR A 969 -19.71 41.74 -10.19
C TYR A 969 -18.88 42.63 -11.11
N LYS A 970 -17.55 42.57 -10.99
CA LYS A 970 -16.61 43.26 -11.87
C LYS A 970 -15.45 42.34 -12.26
N GLY A 971 -15.12 42.29 -13.54
CA GLY A 971 -13.86 41.73 -14.03
C GLY A 971 -12.82 42.83 -14.18
N LEU A 972 -11.70 42.73 -13.49
CA LEU A 972 -10.64 43.74 -13.45
C LEU A 972 -9.30 43.13 -13.90
N PHE A 973 -8.35 44.00 -14.22
CA PHE A 973 -6.95 43.63 -14.46
C PHE A 973 -6.09 44.60 -13.66
N ASN A 974 -5.29 44.09 -12.72
CA ASN A 974 -4.53 44.90 -11.76
C ASN A 974 -5.42 45.91 -11.01
N GLY A 975 -6.60 45.46 -10.55
CA GLY A 975 -7.56 46.27 -9.80
C GLY A 975 -8.25 47.38 -10.60
N GLN A 976 -8.12 47.42 -11.93
CA GLN A 976 -8.68 48.46 -12.79
C GLN A 976 -9.44 47.88 -14.01
N GLU A 977 -10.25 48.71 -14.66
CA GLU A 977 -10.87 48.34 -15.93
C GLU A 977 -9.78 48.06 -16.98
N TYR A 978 -9.79 46.87 -17.56
CA TYR A 978 -8.84 46.51 -18.61
C TYR A 978 -9.13 47.24 -19.92
N VAL A 979 -8.21 48.08 -20.39
CA VAL A 979 -8.34 48.78 -21.68
C VAL A 979 -7.21 48.31 -22.61
N PRO A 980 -7.50 47.44 -23.62
CA PRO A 980 -6.47 46.89 -24.49
C PRO A 980 -5.87 47.97 -25.41
N GLN A 981 -4.58 47.82 -25.73
CA GLN A 981 -3.86 48.76 -26.62
C GLN A 981 -4.26 48.60 -28.10
N ASP A 982 -4.63 47.39 -28.54
CA ASP A 982 -5.14 47.11 -29.90
C ASP A 982 -6.61 46.70 -29.88
N THR A 983 -7.42 47.32 -30.74
CA THR A 983 -8.88 47.05 -30.86
C THR A 983 -9.22 46.23 -32.10
N ASN A 984 -8.24 45.82 -32.90
CA ASN A 984 -8.45 45.02 -34.11
C ASN A 984 -8.76 43.55 -33.79
N GLY A 985 -10.01 43.28 -33.39
CA GLY A 985 -10.67 42.00 -33.66
C GLY A 985 -10.14 40.74 -32.97
N GLY A 986 -9.21 40.84 -32.02
CA GLY A 986 -8.76 39.71 -31.22
C GLY A 986 -9.85 39.11 -30.32
N SER A 987 -9.97 37.78 -30.29
CA SER A 987 -10.92 37.04 -29.44
C SER A 987 -10.45 36.99 -27.98
N ARG A 988 -10.52 38.11 -27.26
CA ARG A 988 -10.24 38.17 -25.80
C ARG A 988 -11.52 37.88 -25.04
N GLU A 989 -11.72 36.65 -24.60
CA GLU A 989 -13.00 36.20 -24.05
C GLU A 989 -12.79 35.60 -22.67
N ILE A 990 -13.52 36.11 -21.69
CA ILE A 990 -13.69 35.43 -20.40
C ILE A 990 -14.93 34.56 -20.54
N ARG A 991 -14.79 33.25 -20.31
CA ARG A 991 -15.92 32.32 -20.15
C ARG A 991 -16.22 32.18 -18.67
N ALA A 992 -17.21 32.91 -18.18
CA ALA A 992 -17.67 32.83 -16.80
C ALA A 992 -19.10 32.28 -16.74
N ASN A 993 -19.31 31.31 -15.85
CA ASN A 993 -20.61 30.77 -15.45
C ASN A 993 -20.73 30.95 -13.94
N ILE A 994 -21.44 31.99 -13.49
CA ILE A 994 -21.49 32.38 -12.07
C ILE A 994 -22.92 32.23 -11.55
N TRP A 995 -23.05 31.46 -10.48
CA TRP A 995 -24.31 31.12 -9.82
C TRP A 995 -24.33 31.63 -8.38
N LEU A 996 -25.53 31.95 -7.92
CA LEU A 996 -25.86 32.08 -6.51
C LEU A 996 -26.60 30.82 -6.11
N VAL A 997 -26.01 30.02 -5.23
CA VAL A 997 -26.53 28.70 -4.83
C VAL A 997 -26.89 28.73 -3.35
N TRP A 998 -28.07 28.20 -3.02
CA TRP A 998 -28.63 28.10 -1.68
C TRP A 998 -28.55 26.67 -1.18
N TYR A 999 -28.30 26.53 0.12
CA TYR A 999 -28.14 25.27 0.83
C TYR A 999 -29.09 25.28 2.02
N ASP A 1000 -29.82 24.19 2.23
CA ASP A 1000 -30.74 24.03 3.35
C ASP A 1000 -30.03 23.29 4.50
N GLN A 1001 -30.50 23.45 5.75
CA GLN A 1001 -30.12 22.53 6.83
C GLN A 1001 -30.86 21.22 6.55
N ASN A 1002 -30.15 20.21 6.05
CA ASN A 1002 -30.69 18.85 6.02
C ASN A 1002 -30.71 18.28 7.44
#